data_AF-A0A8S2D3M9-F1
#
_entry.id   AF-A0A8S2D3M9-F1
#
_cell.length_a   1.000
_cell.length_b   1.000
_cell.length_c   1.000
_cell.angle_alpha   90.00
_cell.angle_beta   90.00
_cell.angle_gamma   90.00
#
_symmetry.space_group_name_H-M   'P 1'
#
loop_
_entity.id
_entity.type
_entity.pdbx_description
1 polymer ?
#
loop_
_entity_poly.entity_id
_entity_poly.type
_entity_poly.pdbx_seq_one_letter_code
_entity_poly.pdbx_strand_id
1 'polypeptide(L)'
;MQAIFSGIDNLPSGNLYHYFGANNITTIIVFALLLVFSFRYRVALIGGMSYMNNALIGKMQDVFSLDDEKAIGLLLVLADEMPEIVAAIALFKLGKPIIAITGIIGCHILNDLHAIVSPFDAKKLHDSIKDNVYLYVAAGVDPKKTLLFVQSHVAQHTELAHVLLCHTNVGELSRMTQYKDKTSQLKSPNKTEIAPTGLLTYPTLMASDILLYDADFVPTGSDQKQHLELTRTIASRMNSKYGKELFKVPETMIPKLGARIMDLQNPLKKMSKSSLTSAGTIFLLDPIEKARKKIMSAVTDSENKIIFDKEKKPGISNLLEILSSLNNEPIKSIEKRFNEKSYKDLKVEVAEVVTTLLEKIQKRYRELSESAALIPQILTNAARARQTAQRKLDQVYAQIGLKFYLHDGTHQNPVQIVIKQDADGFEESKSLRTGGSVSVTGKVIVTKDKKQPFEIIAQKVEVLKNSPIDYPLQKKEHSLEFLRDIAHLRPRTAKFNAIFRIRSELSFAIHEFFHDHGFIQLHAPVITSNDAEGAGESFEVKSEGKQDFFGQKSLLSVSGQLTAEAYAQAFHHCAIELEFLSSETNNLVNLLQEIIKNDFAKITYSEAIEIINKVSSDKFKFEKPSLHFGDDLASEHERYLAEVHFQKPVFVTDYPKQIKAFYMKANPDGQTVAACDLLVPGVGEIVGGSQREDDYESLIATCQQKGIDHIQLNWYLEMRTGIAVLILALLAMALGLMQAVSG
;
A
#
# COMPACT_ATOMS: atom_id res chain seq x y z
N MET A 1 9.93 9.67 -25.49
CA MET A 1 10.56 8.49 -26.15
C MET A 1 11.22 8.84 -27.48
N GLN A 2 10.61 9.61 -28.40
CA GLN A 2 11.28 10.07 -29.64
C GLN A 2 12.65 10.76 -29.40
N ALA A 3 12.79 11.58 -28.35
CA ALA A 3 14.06 12.22 -27.99
C ALA A 3 15.14 11.26 -27.44
N ILE A 4 14.75 10.07 -26.96
CA ILE A 4 15.68 9.04 -26.48
C ILE A 4 16.21 8.22 -27.67
N PHE A 5 15.36 7.96 -28.67
CA PHE A 5 15.74 7.20 -29.87
C PHE A 5 16.48 8.05 -30.92
N SER A 6 16.21 9.35 -31.04
CA SER A 6 16.95 10.24 -31.94
C SER A 6 18.43 10.44 -31.56
N GLY A 7 18.82 10.10 -30.33
CA GLY A 7 20.21 10.09 -29.88
C GLY A 7 20.97 8.80 -30.18
N ILE A 8 20.27 7.72 -30.57
CA ILE A 8 20.87 6.40 -30.81
C ILE A 8 21.46 6.29 -32.22
N ASP A 9 20.87 6.99 -33.20
CA ASP A 9 21.33 6.96 -34.59
C ASP A 9 22.71 7.60 -34.81
N ASN A 10 23.26 8.34 -33.83
CA ASN A 10 24.52 9.07 -33.94
C ASN A 10 25.62 8.61 -32.97
N LEU A 11 25.46 7.48 -32.26
CA LEU A 11 26.48 7.00 -31.33
C LEU A 11 27.49 6.09 -32.03
N PRO A 12 28.80 6.41 -32.00
CA PRO A 12 29.85 5.46 -32.37
C PRO A 12 29.72 4.22 -31.47
N SER A 13 29.90 3.05 -32.06
CA SER A 13 29.63 1.69 -31.54
C SER A 13 30.40 1.27 -30.27
N GLY A 14 30.86 2.19 -29.43
CA GLY A 14 31.76 1.92 -28.31
C GLY A 14 31.33 2.39 -26.91
N ASN A 15 30.12 2.92 -26.66
CA ASN A 15 29.86 3.56 -25.36
C ASN A 15 28.48 3.34 -24.69
N LEU A 16 27.87 2.16 -24.86
CA LEU A 16 26.68 1.77 -24.09
C LEU A 16 26.97 1.38 -22.62
N TYR A 17 28.24 1.14 -22.27
CA TYR A 17 28.65 0.73 -20.92
C TYR A 17 28.56 1.85 -19.86
N HIS A 18 28.54 3.12 -20.27
CA HIS A 18 28.66 4.23 -19.31
C HIS A 18 27.33 4.79 -18.77
N TYR A 19 26.19 4.42 -19.38
CA TYR A 19 24.87 4.98 -19.00
C TYR A 19 24.07 4.12 -18.00
N PHE A 20 24.38 2.84 -17.88
CA PHE A 20 23.72 1.93 -16.95
C PHE A 20 24.74 1.42 -15.93
N GLY A 21 24.78 2.09 -14.78
CA GLY A 21 25.59 1.69 -13.63
C GLY A 21 25.42 0.19 -13.35
N ALA A 22 26.56 -0.45 -13.07
CA ALA A 22 26.72 -1.88 -12.89
C ALA A 22 25.60 -2.51 -12.03
N ASN A 23 24.92 -3.52 -12.60
CA ASN A 23 24.46 -4.76 -11.95
C ASN A 23 23.34 -5.47 -12.76
N ASN A 24 23.52 -5.70 -14.06
CA ASN A 24 23.06 -6.94 -14.73
C ASN A 24 23.60 -7.02 -16.18
N ILE A 25 24.82 -7.57 -16.34
CA ILE A 25 25.47 -7.77 -17.65
C ILE A 25 24.66 -8.72 -18.55
N THR A 26 23.95 -9.69 -17.98
CA THR A 26 23.17 -10.70 -18.69
C THR A 26 21.99 -10.11 -19.48
N THR A 27 21.25 -9.15 -18.89
CA THR A 27 20.09 -8.51 -19.54
C THR A 27 20.50 -7.65 -20.74
N ILE A 28 21.67 -7.02 -20.68
CA ILE A 28 22.19 -6.17 -21.76
C ILE A 28 22.64 -7.01 -22.95
N ILE A 29 23.24 -8.18 -22.69
CA ILE A 29 23.69 -9.12 -23.73
C ILE A 29 22.49 -9.74 -24.46
N VAL A 30 21.46 -10.17 -23.72
CA VAL A 30 20.22 -10.73 -24.31
C VAL A 30 19.49 -9.69 -25.16
N PHE A 31 19.43 -8.43 -24.72
CA PHE A 31 18.82 -7.34 -25.49
C PHE A 31 19.59 -7.02 -26.79
N ALA A 32 20.92 -6.98 -26.73
CA ALA A 32 21.76 -6.74 -27.91
C ALA A 32 21.63 -7.86 -28.95
N LEU A 33 21.57 -9.12 -28.52
CA LEU A 33 21.40 -10.28 -29.40
C LEU A 33 20.01 -10.32 -30.05
N LEU A 34 18.94 -10.04 -29.30
CA LEU A 34 17.57 -9.98 -29.83
C LEU A 34 17.39 -8.84 -30.83
N LEU A 35 18.01 -7.67 -30.61
CA LEU A 35 17.97 -6.55 -31.56
C LEU A 35 18.73 -6.87 -32.85
N VAL A 36 19.95 -7.40 -32.77
CA VAL A 36 20.75 -7.77 -33.96
C VAL A 36 20.02 -8.84 -34.78
N PHE A 37 19.38 -9.81 -34.13
CA PHE A 37 18.58 -10.83 -34.80
C PHE A 37 17.34 -10.24 -35.47
N SER A 38 16.58 -9.41 -34.75
CA SER A 38 15.37 -8.77 -35.27
C SER A 38 15.68 -7.90 -36.49
N PHE A 39 16.72 -7.05 -36.43
CA PHE A 39 17.08 -6.15 -37.54
C PHE A 39 17.57 -6.87 -38.80
N ARG A 40 18.22 -8.03 -38.64
CA ARG A 40 18.76 -8.79 -39.77
C ARG A 40 17.70 -9.57 -40.54
N TYR A 41 16.61 -9.98 -39.87
CA TYR A 41 15.59 -10.89 -40.43
C TYR A 41 14.16 -10.35 -40.39
N ARG A 42 13.93 -9.13 -39.88
CA ARG A 42 12.59 -8.53 -39.74
C ARG A 42 11.59 -9.41 -38.97
N VAL A 43 12.02 -10.04 -37.88
CA VAL A 43 11.15 -10.87 -37.00
C VAL A 43 11.18 -10.32 -35.57
N ALA A 44 10.01 -10.13 -34.96
CA ALA A 44 9.87 -9.68 -33.58
C ALA A 44 9.30 -10.78 -32.67
N LEU A 45 10.04 -11.12 -31.60
CA LEU A 45 9.75 -12.22 -30.66
C LEU A 45 9.06 -11.72 -29.37
N ILE A 46 7.93 -12.32 -29.03
CA ILE A 46 7.10 -11.93 -27.86
C ILE A 46 7.74 -12.29 -26.51
N GLY A 47 8.48 -13.41 -26.44
CA GLY A 47 9.07 -13.92 -25.19
C GLY A 47 10.15 -13.01 -24.60
N GLY A 48 11.07 -12.51 -25.43
CA GLY A 48 12.16 -11.63 -24.98
C GLY A 48 11.69 -10.24 -24.57
N MET A 49 10.68 -9.70 -25.25
CA MET A 49 10.10 -8.39 -24.94
C MET A 49 9.33 -8.38 -23.62
N SER A 50 8.62 -9.47 -23.32
CA SER A 50 7.88 -9.64 -22.07
C SER A 50 8.81 -9.69 -20.84
N TYR A 51 9.99 -10.31 -20.99
CA TYR A 51 11.01 -10.41 -19.93
C TYR A 51 11.63 -9.04 -19.58
N MET A 52 11.91 -8.22 -20.60
CA MET A 52 12.42 -6.85 -20.41
C MET A 52 11.38 -5.92 -19.79
N ASN A 53 10.11 -6.06 -20.17
CA ASN A 53 9.01 -5.24 -19.64
C ASN A 53 8.84 -5.50 -18.13
N ASN A 54 9.02 -6.74 -17.68
CA ASN A 54 8.99 -7.09 -16.25
C ASN A 54 10.27 -6.64 -15.50
N ALA A 55 11.45 -6.72 -16.12
CA ALA A 55 12.72 -6.30 -15.50
C ALA A 55 12.84 -4.78 -15.30
N LEU A 56 12.29 -3.98 -16.22
CA LEU A 56 12.26 -2.51 -16.10
C LEU A 56 11.35 -2.05 -14.95
N ILE A 57 10.26 -2.77 -14.69
CA ILE A 57 9.24 -2.44 -13.68
C ILE A 57 9.64 -2.96 -12.28
N GLY A 58 10.36 -4.08 -12.19
CA GLY A 58 10.87 -4.63 -10.93
C GLY A 58 11.79 -3.67 -10.17
N LYS A 59 12.55 -2.82 -10.88
CA LYS A 59 13.43 -1.81 -10.27
C LYS A 59 12.69 -0.62 -9.63
N MET A 60 11.37 -0.52 -9.76
CA MET A 60 10.56 0.57 -9.19
C MET A 60 9.80 0.18 -7.90
N GLN A 61 9.96 -1.04 -7.38
CA GLN A 61 9.02 -1.64 -6.41
C GLN A 61 9.47 -1.68 -4.93
N ASP A 62 10.72 -1.35 -4.55
CA ASP A 62 11.21 -1.54 -3.18
C ASP A 62 11.08 -0.30 -2.26
N VAL A 63 9.99 -0.17 -1.49
CA VAL A 63 9.93 0.62 -0.23
C VAL A 63 8.92 0.02 0.78
N PHE A 64 9.41 -0.37 1.96
CA PHE A 64 8.81 -1.18 3.05
C PHE A 64 7.53 -0.64 3.78
N SER A 65 6.69 -1.54 4.34
CA SER A 65 5.57 -1.26 5.26
C SER A 65 5.69 -2.00 6.61
N LEU A 66 5.18 -1.42 7.70
CA LEU A 66 5.14 -2.03 9.05
C LEU A 66 3.69 -2.14 9.55
N ASP A 67 3.23 -3.35 9.84
CA ASP A 67 1.99 -3.65 10.55
C ASP A 67 2.33 -4.76 11.58
N ASP A 68 2.29 -4.45 12.88
CA ASP A 68 2.26 -5.45 13.96
C ASP A 68 1.63 -4.84 15.23
N GLU A 69 0.61 -5.55 15.73
CA GLU A 69 -0.29 -5.16 16.83
C GLU A 69 0.42 -5.09 18.19
N LYS A 70 0.70 -3.88 18.65
CA LYS A 70 1.22 -3.59 20.00
C LYS A 70 0.55 -2.33 20.53
N ALA A 71 0.27 -2.28 21.82
CA ALA A 71 -0.28 -1.09 22.48
C ALA A 71 0.60 0.15 22.18
N ILE A 72 -0.02 1.33 22.03
CA ILE A 72 0.67 2.55 21.55
C ILE A 72 0.78 3.55 22.69
N GLY A 73 2.02 3.87 23.08
CA GLY A 73 2.32 4.91 24.05
C GLY A 73 2.83 6.16 23.34
N LEU A 74 2.22 7.32 23.60
CA LEU A 74 2.52 8.56 22.86
C LEU A 74 3.21 9.61 23.75
N LEU A 75 4.46 9.95 23.44
CA LEU A 75 5.19 11.04 24.08
C LEU A 75 5.18 12.29 23.20
N LEU A 76 4.59 13.36 23.72
CA LEU A 76 4.55 14.69 23.09
C LEU A 76 5.72 15.54 23.61
N VAL A 77 6.52 16.09 22.69
CA VAL A 77 7.72 16.86 23.01
C VAL A 77 7.69 18.18 22.26
N LEU A 78 7.76 19.31 22.97
CA LEU A 78 7.89 20.64 22.32
C LEU A 78 9.26 20.79 21.64
N ALA A 79 9.24 21.27 20.39
CA ALA A 79 10.42 21.29 19.50
C ALA A 79 11.36 22.50 19.69
N ASP A 80 10.84 23.61 20.23
CA ASP A 80 11.55 24.86 20.48
C ASP A 80 12.34 24.89 21.78
N GLU A 81 12.20 23.85 22.61
CA GLU A 81 12.84 23.79 23.90
C GLU A 81 13.96 22.76 23.94
N MET A 82 15.13 23.19 24.40
CA MET A 82 16.25 22.28 24.65
C MET A 82 15.91 21.30 25.79
N PRO A 83 16.14 19.98 25.63
CA PRO A 83 15.84 19.02 26.69
C PRO A 83 16.65 19.29 27.95
N GLU A 84 15.97 19.21 29.10
CA GLU A 84 16.59 19.27 30.42
C GLU A 84 17.02 17.88 30.88
N ILE A 85 17.86 17.82 31.91
CA ILE A 85 18.27 16.55 32.52
C ILE A 85 17.09 15.72 33.00
N VAL A 86 15.99 16.36 33.40
CA VAL A 86 14.74 15.68 33.78
C VAL A 86 14.18 14.87 32.62
N ALA A 87 14.28 15.39 31.38
CA ALA A 87 13.87 14.68 30.18
C ALA A 87 14.77 13.48 29.90
N ALA A 88 16.10 13.61 30.07
CA ALA A 88 17.01 12.46 29.95
C ALA A 88 16.82 11.45 31.07
N ILE A 89 16.59 11.86 32.31
CA ILE A 89 16.29 10.96 33.45
C ILE A 89 14.99 10.21 33.18
N ALA A 90 13.95 10.90 32.71
CA ALA A 90 12.71 10.29 32.28
C ALA A 90 12.98 9.31 31.13
N LEU A 91 13.71 9.68 30.09
CA LEU A 91 14.04 8.81 28.95
C LEU A 91 14.98 7.64 29.31
N PHE A 92 15.88 7.76 30.27
CA PHE A 92 16.76 6.68 30.74
C PHE A 92 16.01 5.70 31.66
N LYS A 93 15.16 6.21 32.56
CA LYS A 93 14.28 5.40 33.41
C LYS A 93 13.09 4.82 32.68
N LEU A 94 12.62 5.46 31.60
CA LEU A 94 11.55 4.97 30.75
C LEU A 94 12.10 4.16 29.56
N GLY A 95 13.32 4.39 29.11
CA GLY A 95 13.90 3.72 27.94
C GLY A 95 14.33 2.27 28.20
N LYS A 96 14.72 1.93 29.44
CA LYS A 96 14.94 0.52 29.82
C LYS A 96 13.64 -0.26 30.10
N PRO A 97 12.56 0.33 30.67
CA PRO A 97 11.32 -0.39 30.97
C PRO A 97 10.10 -0.11 30.07
N ILE A 98 10.03 0.93 29.23
CA ILE A 98 8.92 1.06 28.24
C ILE A 98 9.01 -0.07 27.21
N ILE A 99 10.22 -0.49 26.85
CA ILE A 99 10.44 -1.65 25.98
C ILE A 99 10.27 -2.97 26.74
N ALA A 100 10.58 -3.01 28.05
CA ALA A 100 10.62 -4.26 28.82
C ALA A 100 9.35 -4.58 29.65
N ILE A 101 8.45 -3.61 29.91
CA ILE A 101 7.30 -3.82 30.82
C ILE A 101 5.97 -4.02 30.08
N THR A 102 5.85 -3.71 28.78
CA THR A 102 4.51 -3.71 28.14
C THR A 102 4.44 -4.14 26.68
N GLY A 103 5.55 -4.36 25.98
CA GLY A 103 5.49 -4.62 24.54
C GLY A 103 4.87 -3.45 23.75
N ILE A 104 4.89 -2.22 24.27
CA ILE A 104 4.31 -1.02 23.64
C ILE A 104 5.21 -0.49 22.51
N ILE A 105 4.64 -0.18 21.35
CA ILE A 105 5.32 0.64 20.33
C ILE A 105 5.26 2.10 20.81
N GLY A 106 6.42 2.67 21.14
CA GLY A 106 6.53 4.08 21.50
C GLY A 106 6.41 4.98 20.27
N CYS A 107 5.52 5.96 20.33
CA CYS A 107 5.40 7.05 19.37
C CYS A 107 5.90 8.35 20.02
N HIS A 108 6.87 9.01 19.40
CA HIS A 108 7.52 10.23 19.87
C HIS A 108 7.35 11.33 18.83
N ILE A 109 6.57 12.35 19.17
CA ILE A 109 6.28 13.46 18.26
C ILE A 109 7.04 14.70 18.73
N LEU A 110 7.85 15.25 17.82
CA LEU A 110 8.49 16.55 17.95
C LEU A 110 7.51 17.63 17.47
N ASN A 111 6.86 18.28 18.43
CA ASN A 111 5.73 19.20 18.24
C ASN A 111 6.18 20.60 17.85
N ASP A 112 6.62 20.76 16.61
CA ASP A 112 7.01 22.06 16.04
C ASP A 112 5.83 22.97 15.71
N LEU A 113 4.65 22.44 15.41
CA LEU A 113 3.44 23.26 15.23
C LEU A 113 2.92 23.84 16.54
N HIS A 114 3.20 23.19 17.68
CA HIS A 114 2.89 23.77 19.00
C HIS A 114 3.89 24.86 19.40
N ALA A 115 5.13 24.82 18.92
CA ALA A 115 6.13 25.83 19.21
C ALA A 115 5.76 27.21 18.63
N ILE A 116 5.19 27.23 17.44
CA ILE A 116 4.87 28.48 16.72
C ILE A 116 3.63 29.23 17.25
N VAL A 117 2.94 28.71 18.28
CA VAL A 117 1.79 29.41 18.89
C VAL A 117 2.22 30.61 19.75
N SER A 118 3.50 30.64 20.13
CA SER A 118 4.14 31.75 20.86
C SER A 118 5.19 32.42 19.95
N PRO A 119 5.63 33.65 20.24
CA PRO A 119 6.69 34.30 19.45
C PRO A 119 7.97 33.43 19.39
N PHE A 120 8.52 33.23 18.19
CA PHE A 120 9.67 32.36 17.95
C PHE A 120 10.66 32.98 16.97
N ASP A 121 11.91 32.51 17.02
CA ASP A 121 12.95 32.81 16.03
C ASP A 121 13.11 31.61 15.09
N ALA A 122 12.96 31.85 13.78
CA ALA A 122 12.92 30.77 12.79
C ALA A 122 14.22 29.95 12.75
N LYS A 123 15.39 30.60 12.89
CA LYS A 123 16.68 29.92 12.86
C LYS A 123 16.86 29.07 14.11
N LYS A 124 16.58 29.63 15.29
CA LYS A 124 16.65 28.89 16.56
C LYS A 124 15.67 27.72 16.59
N LEU A 125 14.47 27.87 16.05
CA LEU A 125 13.51 26.78 15.96
C LEU A 125 14.02 25.65 15.05
N HIS A 126 14.56 26.00 13.87
CA HIS A 126 15.14 25.02 12.96
C HIS A 126 16.30 24.24 13.60
N ASP A 127 17.23 24.95 14.24
CA ASP A 127 18.36 24.34 14.94
C ASP A 127 17.87 23.46 16.11
N SER A 128 16.86 23.93 16.87
CA SER A 128 16.30 23.18 18.01
C SER A 128 15.58 21.91 17.57
N ILE A 129 14.86 21.91 16.44
CA ILE A 129 14.23 20.70 15.88
C ILE A 129 15.30 19.64 15.60
N LYS A 130 16.38 20.06 14.94
CA LYS A 130 17.50 19.20 14.59
C LYS A 130 18.20 18.64 15.84
N ASP A 131 18.53 19.51 16.79
CA ASP A 131 19.23 19.13 18.02
C ASP A 131 18.39 18.19 18.88
N ASN A 132 17.08 18.44 18.99
CA ASN A 132 16.16 17.57 19.71
C ASN A 132 16.15 16.16 19.11
N VAL A 133 16.03 16.01 17.78
CA VAL A 133 16.05 14.70 17.13
C VAL A 133 17.29 13.89 17.54
N TYR A 134 18.47 14.50 17.49
CA TYR A 134 19.71 13.84 17.88
C TYR A 134 19.76 13.53 19.38
N LEU A 135 19.31 14.47 20.23
CA LEU A 135 19.32 14.30 21.68
C LEU A 135 18.40 13.17 22.15
N TYR A 136 17.22 13.00 21.55
CA TYR A 136 16.32 11.89 21.87
C TYR A 136 16.96 10.54 21.55
N VAL A 137 17.60 10.42 20.38
CA VAL A 137 18.31 9.19 20.00
C VAL A 137 19.55 8.97 20.87
N ALA A 138 20.31 10.02 21.16
CA ALA A 138 21.48 9.97 22.04
C ALA A 138 21.09 9.53 23.46
N ALA A 139 19.95 10.01 23.96
CA ALA A 139 19.38 9.66 25.27
C ALA A 139 18.82 8.23 25.34
N GLY A 140 18.71 7.51 24.22
CA GLY A 140 18.34 6.09 24.21
C GLY A 140 17.09 5.72 23.42
N VAL A 141 16.42 6.67 22.76
CA VAL A 141 15.32 6.35 21.84
C VAL A 141 15.87 5.63 20.62
N ASP A 142 15.34 4.44 20.33
CA ASP A 142 15.70 3.68 19.14
C ASP A 142 14.69 3.98 18.01
N PRO A 143 15.07 4.78 16.98
CA PRO A 143 14.18 5.18 15.90
C PRO A 143 13.82 4.02 14.96
N LYS A 144 14.44 2.84 15.09
CA LYS A 144 14.04 1.62 14.38
C LYS A 144 12.90 0.90 15.10
N LYS A 145 12.85 0.98 16.43
CA LYS A 145 11.83 0.32 17.27
C LYS A 145 10.66 1.24 17.65
N THR A 146 10.85 2.55 17.55
CA THR A 146 9.86 3.57 17.92
C THR A 146 9.61 4.53 16.77
N LEU A 147 8.40 5.10 16.70
CA LEU A 147 8.06 6.13 15.72
C LEU A 147 8.51 7.50 16.25
N LEU A 148 9.73 7.91 15.92
CA LEU A 148 10.23 9.27 16.17
C LEU A 148 10.11 10.11 14.89
N PHE A 149 9.33 11.17 14.91
CA PHE A 149 9.13 12.09 13.77
C PHE A 149 8.79 13.52 14.20
N VAL A 150 8.87 14.46 13.25
CA VAL A 150 8.50 15.88 13.41
C VAL A 150 7.05 16.09 13.01
N GLN A 151 6.26 16.78 13.85
CA GLN A 151 4.80 16.93 13.69
C GLN A 151 4.41 17.54 12.35
N SER A 152 5.08 18.62 11.91
CA SER A 152 4.79 19.29 10.64
C SER A 152 5.02 18.42 9.39
N HIS A 153 5.77 17.32 9.49
CA HIS A 153 5.97 16.39 8.37
C HIS A 153 4.77 15.47 8.12
N VAL A 154 3.73 15.55 8.96
CA VAL A 154 2.53 14.73 8.92
C VAL A 154 1.30 15.67 8.87
N ALA A 155 0.84 15.99 7.66
CA ALA A 155 -0.24 16.98 7.46
C ALA A 155 -1.56 16.63 8.19
N GLN A 156 -1.80 15.33 8.43
CA GLN A 156 -2.99 14.78 9.06
C GLN A 156 -3.25 15.38 10.46
N HIS A 157 -2.19 15.81 11.18
CA HIS A 157 -2.33 16.51 12.46
C HIS A 157 -3.17 17.77 12.35
N THR A 158 -2.92 18.58 11.32
CA THR A 158 -3.67 19.82 11.12
C THR A 158 -5.08 19.56 10.59
N GLU A 159 -5.23 18.54 9.75
CA GLU A 159 -6.52 18.15 9.18
C GLU A 159 -7.49 17.64 10.25
N LEU A 160 -7.06 16.68 11.08
CA LEU A 160 -7.90 16.20 12.17
C LEU A 160 -8.11 17.31 13.22
N ALA A 161 -7.11 18.13 13.54
CA ALA A 161 -7.28 19.25 14.47
C ALA A 161 -8.41 20.20 14.05
N HIS A 162 -8.58 20.45 12.75
CA HIS A 162 -9.69 21.26 12.23
C HIS A 162 -11.05 20.59 12.45
N VAL A 163 -11.15 19.28 12.18
CA VAL A 163 -12.37 18.50 12.46
C VAL A 163 -12.73 18.54 13.95
N LEU A 164 -11.74 18.33 14.83
CA LEU A 164 -11.95 18.35 16.27
C LEU A 164 -12.30 19.75 16.78
N LEU A 165 -11.74 20.79 16.18
CA LEU A 165 -12.10 22.19 16.48
C LEU A 165 -13.58 22.45 16.21
N CYS A 166 -14.14 21.92 15.13
CA CYS A 166 -15.58 22.01 14.83
C CYS A 166 -16.47 21.29 15.86
N HIS A 167 -15.87 20.47 16.73
CA HIS A 167 -16.54 19.72 17.79
C HIS A 167 -16.13 20.20 19.19
N THR A 168 -15.45 21.34 19.30
CA THR A 168 -14.98 21.92 20.56
C THR A 168 -15.57 23.30 20.77
N ASN A 169 -16.11 23.56 21.95
CA ASN A 169 -16.72 24.85 22.25
C ASN A 169 -15.67 25.88 22.69
N VAL A 170 -15.87 27.15 22.31
CA VAL A 170 -14.99 28.26 22.72
C VAL A 170 -14.87 28.38 24.26
N GLY A 171 -15.96 28.08 24.98
CA GLY A 171 -15.95 28.04 26.44
C GLY A 171 -14.99 26.99 27.03
N GLU A 172 -14.84 25.84 26.37
CA GLU A 172 -13.93 24.78 26.81
C GLU A 172 -12.46 25.23 26.68
N LEU A 173 -12.14 25.95 25.60
CA LEU A 173 -10.79 26.46 25.33
C LEU A 173 -10.44 27.67 26.21
N SER A 174 -11.34 28.65 26.32
CA SER A 174 -11.10 29.88 27.10
C SER A 174 -10.99 29.66 28.62
N ARG A 175 -11.51 28.54 29.13
CA ARG A 175 -11.39 28.15 30.55
C ARG A 175 -10.07 27.46 30.90
N MET A 176 -9.23 27.13 29.91
CA MET A 176 -7.93 26.49 30.15
C MET A 176 -7.01 27.41 30.96
N THR A 177 -6.42 26.88 32.02
CA THR A 177 -5.53 27.66 32.90
C THR A 177 -4.31 28.16 32.12
N GLN A 178 -3.76 27.32 31.24
CA GLN A 178 -2.59 27.62 30.41
C GLN A 178 -2.86 28.75 29.43
N TYR A 179 -4.09 28.82 28.87
CA TYR A 179 -4.51 29.93 28.03
C TYR A 179 -4.56 31.24 28.81
N LYS A 180 -5.18 31.24 30.00
CA LYS A 180 -5.26 32.43 30.87
C LYS A 180 -3.88 32.92 31.32
N ASP A 181 -3.01 32.00 31.70
CA ASP A 181 -1.66 32.31 32.18
C ASP A 181 -0.80 32.89 31.06
N LYS A 182 -0.80 32.28 29.87
CA LYS A 182 0.00 32.75 28.73
C LYS A 182 -0.53 34.06 28.14
N THR A 183 -1.84 34.24 28.04
CA THR A 183 -2.44 35.52 27.61
C THR A 183 -2.10 36.65 28.58
N SER A 184 -2.05 36.38 29.88
CA SER A 184 -1.67 37.37 30.89
C SER A 184 -0.23 37.87 30.73
N GLN A 185 0.65 37.04 30.18
CA GLN A 185 2.06 37.39 29.91
C GLN A 185 2.27 38.15 28.60
N LEU A 186 1.30 38.12 27.68
CA LEU A 186 1.39 38.72 26.34
C LEU A 186 0.70 40.11 26.25
N LYS A 187 0.48 40.78 27.40
CA LYS A 187 -0.17 42.09 27.44
C LYS A 187 0.72 43.16 26.79
N SER A 188 0.16 43.88 25.81
CA SER A 188 0.81 45.05 25.20
C SER A 188 0.99 46.20 26.22
N PRO A 189 1.88 47.17 25.97
CA PRO A 189 2.06 48.36 26.82
C PRO A 189 0.74 49.11 27.11
N ASN A 190 -0.22 49.03 26.18
CA ASN A 190 -1.54 49.63 26.28
C ASN A 190 -2.60 48.73 26.97
N LYS A 191 -2.19 47.64 27.65
CA LYS A 191 -3.04 46.64 28.32
C LYS A 191 -4.05 45.91 27.42
N THR A 192 -3.95 46.04 26.09
CA THR A 192 -4.72 45.21 25.15
C THR A 192 -4.16 43.79 25.09
N GLU A 193 -5.05 42.80 25.17
CA GLU A 193 -4.74 41.38 25.06
C GLU A 193 -4.62 41.02 23.57
N ILE A 194 -3.40 40.87 23.07
CA ILE A 194 -3.13 40.38 21.70
C ILE A 194 -2.67 38.93 21.83
N ALA A 195 -3.61 38.02 22.08
CA ALA A 195 -3.34 36.59 22.11
C ALA A 195 -3.59 35.98 20.72
N PRO A 196 -2.60 35.28 20.11
CA PRO A 196 -2.80 34.59 18.85
C PRO A 196 -3.91 33.54 18.96
N THR A 197 -4.74 33.38 17.92
CA THR A 197 -5.79 32.34 17.89
C THR A 197 -5.22 30.94 18.10
N GLY A 198 -4.01 30.66 17.59
CA GLY A 198 -3.31 29.40 17.81
C GLY A 198 -3.10 29.08 19.30
N LEU A 199 -2.90 30.09 20.15
CA LEU A 199 -2.77 29.91 21.60
C LEU A 199 -4.10 29.46 22.25
N LEU A 200 -5.24 29.84 21.68
CA LEU A 200 -6.55 29.37 22.12
C LEU A 200 -6.85 27.95 21.61
N THR A 201 -6.46 27.63 20.37
CA THR A 201 -6.87 26.40 19.69
C THR A 201 -5.86 25.25 19.78
N TYR A 202 -4.62 25.46 20.24
CA TYR A 202 -3.65 24.36 20.33
C TYR A 202 -4.11 23.13 21.16
N PRO A 203 -5.02 23.23 22.15
CA PRO A 203 -5.53 22.03 22.81
C PRO A 203 -6.25 21.05 21.85
N THR A 204 -6.88 21.54 20.78
CA THR A 204 -7.48 20.66 19.76
C THR A 204 -6.44 20.06 18.83
N LEU A 205 -5.32 20.77 18.59
CA LEU A 205 -4.15 20.20 17.91
C LEU A 205 -3.53 19.09 18.76
N MET A 206 -3.38 19.29 20.07
CA MET A 206 -2.91 18.25 20.99
C MET A 206 -3.84 17.02 20.99
N ALA A 207 -5.15 17.24 21.01
CA ALA A 207 -6.12 16.16 20.89
C ALA A 207 -5.94 15.39 19.56
N SER A 208 -5.71 16.11 18.46
CA SER A 208 -5.42 15.50 17.16
C SER A 208 -4.14 14.65 17.18
N ASP A 209 -3.07 15.15 17.80
CA ASP A 209 -1.80 14.43 17.93
C ASP A 209 -1.98 13.08 18.63
N ILE A 210 -2.91 13.03 19.59
CA ILE A 210 -3.20 11.82 20.39
C ILE A 210 -4.12 10.86 19.64
N LEU A 211 -5.22 11.38 19.10
CA LEU A 211 -6.31 10.57 18.55
C LEU A 211 -5.99 9.98 17.17
N LEU A 212 -5.04 10.56 16.41
CA LEU A 212 -4.60 10.00 15.12
C LEU A 212 -3.96 8.61 15.24
N TYR A 213 -3.40 8.29 16.41
CA TYR A 213 -2.64 7.07 16.64
C TYR A 213 -3.32 6.11 17.62
N ASP A 214 -4.59 6.37 18.00
CA ASP A 214 -5.33 5.59 19.00
C ASP A 214 -4.47 5.27 20.25
N ALA A 215 -3.79 6.29 20.79
CA ALA A 215 -2.87 6.09 21.90
C ALA A 215 -3.60 5.50 23.12
N ASP A 216 -3.08 4.41 23.66
CA ASP A 216 -3.52 3.81 24.92
C ASP A 216 -3.21 4.75 26.09
N PHE A 217 -1.98 5.24 26.10
CA PHE A 217 -1.41 5.97 27.22
C PHE A 217 -0.68 7.22 26.74
N VAL A 218 -0.92 8.33 27.44
CA VAL A 218 -0.20 9.58 27.23
C VAL A 218 0.52 9.98 28.53
N PRO A 219 1.87 9.86 28.60
CA PRO A 219 2.66 10.44 29.67
C PRO A 219 2.49 11.95 29.69
N THR A 220 1.75 12.46 30.69
CA THR A 220 1.51 13.89 30.88
C THR A 220 1.93 14.33 32.27
N GLY A 221 2.56 15.50 32.36
CA GLY A 221 2.80 16.17 33.63
C GLY A 221 1.49 16.72 34.23
N SER A 222 1.52 17.11 35.50
CA SER A 222 0.39 17.76 36.19
C SER A 222 -0.22 18.91 35.39
N ASP A 223 0.63 19.65 34.69
CA ASP A 223 0.28 20.90 34.01
C ASP A 223 -0.41 20.66 32.66
N GLN A 224 -0.44 19.41 32.17
CA GLN A 224 -1.06 19.03 30.89
C GLN A 224 -2.32 18.17 31.08
N LYS A 225 -2.71 17.90 32.34
CA LYS A 225 -3.86 17.07 32.69
C LYS A 225 -5.18 17.62 32.11
N GLN A 226 -5.35 18.94 32.13
CA GLN A 226 -6.56 19.59 31.62
C GLN A 226 -6.74 19.40 30.10
N HIS A 227 -5.65 19.44 29.32
CA HIS A 227 -5.72 19.20 27.88
C HIS A 227 -6.02 17.74 27.54
N LEU A 228 -5.48 16.79 28.32
CA LEU A 228 -5.79 15.38 28.13
C LEU A 228 -7.26 15.08 28.49
N GLU A 229 -7.80 15.73 29.52
CA GLU A 229 -9.23 15.60 29.84
C GLU A 229 -10.13 16.18 28.74
N LEU A 230 -9.74 17.31 28.14
CA LEU A 230 -10.41 17.83 26.94
C LEU A 230 -10.31 16.84 25.77
N THR A 231 -9.14 16.23 25.55
CA THR A 231 -8.96 15.21 24.51
C THR A 231 -9.92 14.05 24.70
N ARG A 232 -10.05 13.53 25.94
CA ARG A 232 -11.00 12.48 26.28
C ARG A 232 -12.45 12.90 26.03
N THR A 233 -12.80 14.11 26.46
CA THR A 233 -14.14 14.69 26.24
C THR A 233 -14.48 14.79 24.76
N ILE A 234 -13.56 15.29 23.93
CA ILE A 234 -13.73 15.39 22.48
C ILE A 234 -13.87 13.99 21.86
N ALA A 235 -13.01 13.04 22.24
CA ALA A 235 -13.08 11.66 21.75
C ALA A 235 -14.42 11.00 22.06
N SER A 236 -14.87 11.06 23.32
CA SER A 236 -16.17 10.50 23.73
C SER A 236 -17.35 11.18 23.03
N ARG A 237 -17.29 12.50 22.81
CA ARG A 237 -18.30 13.26 22.06
C ARG A 237 -18.36 12.83 20.60
N MET A 238 -17.21 12.70 19.95
CA MET A 238 -17.10 12.22 18.57
C MET A 238 -17.63 10.80 18.43
N ASN A 239 -17.24 9.90 19.33
CA ASN A 239 -17.73 8.51 19.32
C ASN A 239 -19.25 8.44 19.52
N SER A 240 -19.79 9.25 20.43
CA SER A 240 -21.23 9.27 20.68
C SER A 240 -22.02 9.78 19.47
N LYS A 241 -21.45 10.73 18.72
CA LYS A 241 -22.12 11.38 17.58
C LYS A 241 -21.98 10.61 16.26
N TYR A 242 -20.83 10.00 15.99
CA TYR A 242 -20.49 9.44 14.68
C TYR A 242 -20.14 7.94 14.69
N GLY A 243 -20.16 7.27 15.85
CA GLY A 243 -19.94 5.82 15.95
C GLY A 243 -19.15 5.42 17.20
N LYS A 244 -19.60 4.40 17.93
CA LYS A 244 -19.13 4.05 19.29
C LYS A 244 -17.61 3.78 19.41
N GLU A 245 -16.91 3.56 18.32
CA GLU A 245 -15.49 3.17 18.29
C GLU A 245 -14.61 4.03 17.35
N LEU A 246 -15.01 5.27 17.03
CA LEU A 246 -14.22 6.12 16.12
C LEU A 246 -12.81 6.42 16.66
N PHE A 247 -12.70 6.75 17.94
CA PHE A 247 -11.44 7.01 18.63
C PHE A 247 -11.29 6.15 19.89
N LYS A 248 -10.07 5.71 20.15
CA LYS A 248 -9.70 5.20 21.47
C LYS A 248 -9.57 6.35 22.47
N VAL A 249 -10.15 6.19 23.66
CA VAL A 249 -10.08 7.20 24.71
C VAL A 249 -8.78 7.01 25.51
N PRO A 250 -7.82 7.96 25.47
CA PRO A 250 -6.48 7.77 26.04
C PRO A 250 -6.48 7.85 27.57
N GLU A 251 -5.64 7.06 28.22
CA GLU A 251 -5.41 7.10 29.67
C GLU A 251 -4.14 7.88 30.06
N THR A 252 -4.14 8.42 31.28
CA THR A 252 -2.96 9.07 31.86
C THR A 252 -1.97 8.03 32.37
N MET A 253 -0.71 8.10 31.92
CA MET A 253 0.39 7.37 32.55
C MET A 253 1.24 8.33 33.39
N ILE A 254 1.21 8.16 34.71
CA ILE A 254 2.10 8.90 35.63
C ILE A 254 3.30 8.00 35.97
N PRO A 255 4.54 8.38 35.61
CA PRO A 255 5.71 7.60 35.97
C PRO A 255 5.87 7.53 37.50
N LYS A 256 5.99 6.31 38.06
CA LYS A 256 6.09 6.09 39.52
C LYS A 256 7.40 6.60 40.16
N LEU A 257 8.45 6.85 39.37
CA LEU A 257 9.77 7.31 39.86
C LEU A 257 10.39 8.35 38.89
N GLY A 258 10.84 9.49 39.41
CA GLY A 258 11.52 10.56 38.64
C GLY A 258 10.61 11.63 38.04
N ALA A 259 9.30 11.61 38.32
CA ALA A 259 8.31 12.48 37.68
C ALA A 259 8.35 13.97 38.11
N ARG A 260 9.15 14.34 39.12
CA ARG A 260 9.08 15.69 39.71
C ARG A 260 10.43 16.19 40.25
N ILE A 261 11.44 16.23 39.40
CA ILE A 261 12.69 16.95 39.71
C ILE A 261 12.42 18.47 39.76
N MET A 262 12.90 19.11 40.81
CA MET A 262 12.64 20.51 41.14
C MET A 262 13.80 21.42 40.69
N ASP A 263 13.52 22.71 40.59
CA ASP A 263 14.52 23.73 40.26
C ASP A 263 15.59 23.80 41.37
N LEU A 264 16.87 23.87 40.98
CA LEU A 264 18.00 23.86 41.90
C LEU A 264 18.10 25.13 42.76
N GLN A 265 17.53 26.24 42.31
CA GLN A 265 17.51 27.52 43.01
C GLN A 265 16.19 27.77 43.73
N ASN A 266 15.08 27.24 43.19
CA ASN A 266 13.77 27.27 43.83
C ASN A 266 13.17 25.86 43.97
N PRO A 267 13.55 25.09 45.02
CA PRO A 267 13.14 23.70 45.19
C PRO A 267 11.64 23.46 45.36
N LEU A 268 10.82 24.51 45.48
CA LEU A 268 9.36 24.43 45.55
C LEU A 268 8.70 24.52 44.16
N LYS A 269 9.44 24.98 43.15
CA LYS A 269 9.01 25.00 41.75
C LYS A 269 9.63 23.84 40.98
N LYS A 270 8.83 23.22 40.10
CA LYS A 270 9.33 22.22 39.17
C LYS A 270 10.39 22.86 38.28
N MET A 271 11.44 22.10 37.94
CA MET A 271 12.40 22.55 36.94
C MET A 271 11.64 22.89 35.65
N SER A 272 11.85 24.11 35.17
CA SER A 272 11.12 24.66 34.04
C SER A 272 12.07 25.27 33.03
N LYS A 273 11.74 25.03 31.77
CA LYS A 273 12.48 25.47 30.59
C LYS A 273 12.34 26.97 30.34
N SER A 274 11.32 27.59 30.94
CA SER A 274 10.96 29.00 30.82
C SER A 274 11.28 29.83 32.07
N SER A 275 12.08 29.31 33.01
CA SER A 275 12.49 30.11 34.17
C SER A 275 13.41 31.27 33.73
N LEU A 276 13.19 32.46 34.28
CA LEU A 276 13.97 33.68 33.98
C LEU A 276 15.49 33.53 34.27
N THR A 277 15.88 32.51 35.04
CA THR A 277 17.25 32.26 35.47
C THR A 277 17.67 30.82 35.16
N SER A 278 18.60 30.65 34.21
CA SER A 278 19.12 29.34 33.80
C SER A 278 19.94 28.58 34.87
N ALA A 279 20.18 29.19 36.04
CA ALA A 279 20.94 28.58 37.14
C ALA A 279 20.20 27.41 37.82
N GLY A 280 18.87 27.42 37.77
CA GLY A 280 18.01 26.39 38.37
C GLY A 280 17.81 25.12 37.55
N THR A 281 18.19 25.16 36.26
CA THR A 281 17.89 24.13 35.27
C THR A 281 19.17 23.57 34.65
N ILE A 282 19.27 22.25 34.51
CA ILE A 282 20.39 21.58 33.81
C ILE A 282 19.93 21.13 32.43
N PHE A 283 20.57 21.61 31.36
CA PHE A 283 20.29 21.20 29.97
C PHE A 283 21.22 20.08 29.50
N LEU A 284 20.77 19.24 28.56
CA LEU A 284 21.58 18.09 28.09
C LEU A 284 22.88 18.49 27.36
N LEU A 285 22.94 19.70 26.82
CA LEU A 285 24.07 20.30 26.13
C LEU A 285 24.75 21.41 26.95
N ASP A 286 24.42 21.57 28.24
CA ASP A 286 25.21 22.45 29.10
C ASP A 286 26.67 21.94 29.12
N PRO A 287 27.68 22.84 29.02
CA PRO A 287 29.06 22.46 29.26
C PRO A 287 29.19 21.77 30.62
N ILE A 288 29.99 20.69 30.69
CA ILE A 288 30.11 19.85 31.88
C ILE A 288 30.44 20.68 33.14
N GLU A 289 31.37 21.62 33.03
CA GLU A 289 31.74 22.54 34.11
C GLU A 289 30.58 23.44 34.57
N LYS A 290 29.74 23.89 33.63
CA LYS A 290 28.58 24.72 33.94
C LYS A 290 27.50 23.91 34.66
N ALA A 291 27.24 22.68 34.21
CA ALA A 291 26.31 21.77 34.89
C ALA A 291 26.79 21.45 36.32
N ARG A 292 28.08 21.16 36.50
CA ARG A 292 28.71 20.96 37.81
C ARG A 292 28.50 22.17 38.72
N LYS A 293 28.77 23.39 38.23
CA LYS A 293 28.58 24.63 38.99
C LYS A 293 27.14 24.84 39.44
N LYS A 294 26.14 24.54 38.59
CA LYS A 294 24.71 24.64 38.94
C LYS A 294 24.33 23.71 40.09
N ILE A 295 24.83 22.48 40.09
CA ILE A 295 24.59 21.50 41.18
C ILE A 295 25.27 21.95 42.47
N MET A 296 26.52 22.40 42.39
CA MET A 296 27.25 22.88 43.58
C MET A 296 26.58 24.11 44.23
N SER A 297 25.94 24.95 43.41
CA SER A 297 25.19 26.13 43.86
C SER A 297 23.71 25.86 44.19
N ALA A 298 23.24 24.60 44.19
CA ALA A 298 21.86 24.28 44.53
C ALA A 298 21.50 24.75 45.96
N VAL A 299 20.31 25.31 46.14
CA VAL A 299 19.82 25.82 47.43
C VAL A 299 19.52 24.65 48.36
N THR A 300 20.11 24.70 49.56
CA THR A 300 19.93 23.72 50.64
C THR A 300 19.51 24.45 51.92
N ASP A 301 18.95 23.73 52.88
CA ASP A 301 18.68 24.28 54.20
C ASP A 301 19.98 24.45 55.03
N SER A 302 19.85 24.88 56.28
CA SER A 302 20.99 25.17 57.17
C SER A 302 21.26 24.11 58.23
N GLU A 303 20.50 23.01 58.27
CA GLU A 303 20.60 22.00 59.34
C GLU A 303 21.71 20.96 59.11
N ASN A 304 22.30 20.91 57.90
CA ASN A 304 23.36 19.99 57.49
C ASN A 304 23.09 18.50 57.78
N LYS A 305 21.82 18.09 57.71
CA LYS A 305 21.36 16.69 57.80
C LYS A 305 20.81 16.22 56.46
N ILE A 306 21.29 15.09 55.95
CA ILE A 306 20.85 14.52 54.67
C ILE A 306 19.68 13.57 54.92
N ILE A 307 18.48 14.14 54.99
CA ILE A 307 17.23 13.42 55.24
C ILE A 307 16.21 13.86 54.20
N PHE A 308 15.44 12.91 53.70
CA PHE A 308 14.36 13.12 52.76
C PHE A 308 13.12 13.65 53.47
N ASP A 309 12.82 14.93 53.26
CA ASP A 309 11.63 15.62 53.74
C ASP A 309 11.26 16.72 52.72
N LYS A 310 10.16 16.52 51.99
CA LYS A 310 9.74 17.47 50.94
C LYS A 310 9.22 18.79 51.49
N GLU A 311 8.74 18.82 52.73
CA GLU A 311 8.16 20.02 53.33
C GLU A 311 9.24 20.85 54.01
N LYS A 312 10.10 20.21 54.80
CA LYS A 312 11.13 20.90 55.60
C LYS A 312 12.46 21.05 54.86
N LYS A 313 12.79 20.12 53.96
CA LYS A 313 14.11 20.04 53.30
C LYS A 313 13.98 19.83 51.78
N PRO A 314 13.24 20.70 51.07
CA PRO A 314 12.91 20.47 49.67
C PRO A 314 14.15 20.41 48.75
N GLY A 315 15.18 21.21 49.04
CA GLY A 315 16.44 21.19 48.28
C GLY A 315 17.24 19.89 48.41
N ILE A 316 17.38 19.37 49.63
CA ILE A 316 18.06 18.09 49.89
C ILE A 316 17.25 16.93 49.33
N SER A 317 15.93 16.95 49.50
CA SER A 317 15.03 15.95 48.93
C SER A 317 15.11 15.89 47.41
N ASN A 318 15.25 17.04 46.75
CA ASN A 318 15.44 17.11 45.30
C ASN A 318 16.77 16.46 44.86
N LEU A 319 17.88 16.75 45.56
CA LEU A 319 19.19 16.14 45.26
C LEU A 319 19.19 14.62 45.49
N LEU A 320 18.54 14.14 46.55
CA LEU A 320 18.35 12.72 46.82
C LEU A 320 17.49 12.04 45.74
N GLU A 321 16.45 12.71 45.23
CA GLU A 321 15.63 12.20 44.12
C GLU A 321 16.40 12.10 42.80
N ILE A 322 17.26 13.08 42.50
CA ILE A 322 18.15 13.04 41.33
C ILE A 322 19.09 11.84 41.45
N LEU A 323 19.78 11.69 42.59
CA LEU A 323 20.74 10.61 42.81
C LEU A 323 20.09 9.23 42.79
N SER A 324 18.97 9.08 43.51
CA SER A 324 18.13 7.87 43.49
C SER A 324 17.67 7.54 42.08
N SER A 325 17.38 8.56 41.26
CA SER A 325 16.92 8.34 39.90
C SER A 325 17.98 7.93 38.92
N LEU A 326 19.21 8.38 39.10
CA LEU A 326 20.32 8.03 38.21
C LEU A 326 20.98 6.71 38.60
N ASN A 327 21.12 6.44 39.89
CA ASN A 327 21.77 5.22 40.40
C ASN A 327 20.80 4.04 40.58
N ASN A 328 19.50 4.26 40.43
CA ASN A 328 18.45 3.26 40.68
C ASN A 328 18.50 2.67 42.12
N GLU A 329 18.86 3.51 43.08
CA GLU A 329 19.01 3.16 44.49
C GLU A 329 17.85 3.76 45.32
N PRO A 330 17.25 3.03 46.27
CA PRO A 330 16.22 3.60 47.15
C PRO A 330 16.74 4.77 47.98
N ILE A 331 15.95 5.84 48.12
CA ILE A 331 16.33 7.04 48.88
C ILE A 331 16.83 6.69 50.30
N LYS A 332 16.17 5.75 50.99
CA LYS A 332 16.58 5.29 52.32
C LYS A 332 17.97 4.68 52.39
N SER A 333 18.44 4.07 51.31
CA SER A 333 19.80 3.51 51.22
C SER A 333 20.82 4.62 51.05
N ILE A 334 20.49 5.63 50.24
CA ILE A 334 21.31 6.82 50.04
C ILE A 334 21.43 7.59 51.36
N GLU A 335 20.34 7.82 52.10
CA GLU A 335 20.37 8.48 53.42
C GLU A 335 21.34 7.79 54.39
N LYS A 336 21.33 6.45 54.45
CA LYS A 336 22.27 5.69 55.29
C LYS A 336 23.72 5.88 54.87
N ARG A 337 24.00 5.89 53.56
CA ARG A 337 25.37 6.07 53.01
C ARG A 337 25.91 7.48 53.25
N PHE A 338 25.01 8.44 53.40
CA PHE A 338 25.32 9.83 53.70
C PHE A 338 25.19 10.19 55.19
N ASN A 339 25.06 9.19 56.06
CA ASN A 339 25.08 9.43 57.50
C ASN A 339 26.41 10.10 57.89
N GLU A 340 26.35 11.19 58.65
CA GLU A 340 27.48 12.03 59.07
C GLU A 340 28.26 12.76 57.94
N LYS A 341 27.81 12.71 56.69
CA LYS A 341 28.39 13.47 55.58
C LYS A 341 27.80 14.87 55.45
N SER A 342 28.54 15.79 54.84
CA SER A 342 28.12 17.17 54.63
C SER A 342 27.29 17.34 53.35
N TYR A 343 26.54 18.45 53.25
CA TYR A 343 25.86 18.83 52.00
C TYR A 343 26.79 18.98 50.80
N LYS A 344 28.05 19.35 51.04
CA LYS A 344 29.06 19.41 49.98
C LYS A 344 29.30 18.03 49.40
N ASP A 345 29.41 16.99 50.23
CA ASP A 345 29.66 15.62 49.77
C ASP A 345 28.50 15.10 48.92
N LEU A 346 27.25 15.37 49.33
CA LEU A 346 26.06 15.04 48.53
C LEU A 346 26.08 15.74 47.17
N LYS A 347 26.38 17.04 47.14
CA LYS A 347 26.45 17.81 45.89
C LYS A 347 27.57 17.33 44.98
N VAL A 348 28.73 16.93 45.51
CA VAL A 348 29.82 16.37 44.71
C VAL A 348 29.39 15.07 44.05
N GLU A 349 28.78 14.14 44.79
CA GLU A 349 28.35 12.86 44.22
C GLU A 349 27.24 13.05 43.18
N VAL A 350 26.25 13.91 43.47
CA VAL A 350 25.21 14.26 42.49
C VAL A 350 25.82 14.87 41.24
N ALA A 351 26.82 15.76 41.41
CA ALA A 351 27.48 16.39 40.29
C ALA A 351 28.21 15.37 39.42
N GLU A 352 28.97 14.46 40.01
CA GLU A 352 29.71 13.41 39.29
C GLU A 352 28.76 12.54 38.46
N VAL A 353 27.70 12.00 39.09
CA VAL A 353 26.73 11.14 38.41
C VAL A 353 26.02 11.87 37.27
N VAL A 354 25.64 13.13 37.48
CA VAL A 354 25.02 13.96 36.44
C VAL A 354 26.01 14.24 35.31
N THR A 355 27.24 14.65 35.61
CA THR A 355 28.24 14.98 34.59
C THR A 355 28.62 13.78 33.74
N THR A 356 28.78 12.59 34.34
CA THR A 356 29.05 11.35 33.60
C THR A 356 27.92 10.99 32.65
N LEU A 357 26.65 11.20 33.05
CA LEU A 357 25.51 11.01 32.16
C LEU A 357 25.54 12.00 30.99
N LEU A 358 25.79 13.28 31.27
CA LEU A 358 25.86 14.33 30.24
C LEU A 358 26.98 14.04 29.24
N GLU A 359 28.17 13.67 29.70
CA GLU A 359 29.29 13.29 28.83
C GLU A 359 28.92 12.15 27.87
N LYS A 360 28.25 11.13 28.38
CA LYS A 360 27.78 9.99 27.56
C LYS A 360 26.78 10.42 26.50
N ILE A 361 25.80 11.24 26.86
CA ILE A 361 24.79 11.75 25.93
C ILE A 361 25.43 12.68 24.88
N GLN A 362 26.28 13.61 25.32
CA GLN A 362 26.95 14.59 24.46
C GLN A 362 27.93 13.92 23.48
N LYS A 363 28.62 12.86 23.91
CA LYS A 363 29.46 12.05 23.01
C LYS A 363 28.63 11.44 21.88
N ARG A 364 27.54 10.74 22.23
CA ARG A 364 26.67 10.09 21.24
C ARG A 364 25.94 11.10 20.35
N TYR A 365 25.56 12.25 20.90
CA TYR A 365 25.00 13.37 20.14
C TYR A 365 25.95 13.83 19.03
N ARG A 366 27.24 14.05 19.36
CA ARG A 366 28.25 14.47 18.37
C ARG A 366 28.39 13.44 17.24
N GLU A 367 28.57 12.17 17.59
CA GLU A 367 28.67 11.05 16.63
C GLU A 367 27.47 10.99 15.66
N LEU A 368 26.26 11.19 16.17
CA LEU A 368 25.04 11.19 15.35
C LEU A 368 24.90 12.45 14.50
N SER A 369 25.25 13.62 15.05
CA SER A 369 25.14 14.91 14.36
C SER A 369 26.12 15.06 13.20
N GLU A 370 27.33 14.49 13.32
CA GLU A 370 28.38 14.56 12.31
C GLU A 370 28.12 13.61 11.13
N SER A 371 27.52 12.45 11.37
CA SER A 371 27.27 11.44 10.33
C SER A 371 26.04 11.75 9.46
N ALA A 372 25.11 12.59 9.92
CA ALA A 372 23.82 12.90 9.29
C ALA A 372 22.92 11.69 8.95
N ALA A 373 23.34 10.46 9.23
CA ALA A 373 22.69 9.21 8.84
C ALA A 373 21.31 9.01 9.49
N LEU A 374 21.00 9.78 10.54
CA LEU A 374 19.72 9.71 11.23
C LEU A 374 18.59 10.39 10.45
N ILE A 375 18.86 11.40 9.63
CA ILE A 375 17.81 12.20 8.95
C ILE A 375 16.95 11.33 8.03
N PRO A 376 17.51 10.47 7.15
CA PRO A 376 16.69 9.57 6.33
C PRO A 376 15.78 8.66 7.16
N GLN A 377 16.27 8.15 8.30
CA GLN A 377 15.46 7.31 9.19
C GLN A 377 14.26 8.07 9.77
N ILE A 378 14.44 9.33 10.16
CA ILE A 378 13.36 10.18 10.69
C ILE A 378 12.33 10.51 9.61
N LEU A 379 12.76 10.75 8.37
CA LEU A 379 11.87 10.94 7.23
C LEU A 379 11.05 9.67 6.91
N THR A 380 11.69 8.50 6.97
CA THR A 380 11.00 7.20 6.84
C THR A 380 9.99 7.00 7.97
N ASN A 381 10.33 7.34 9.21
CA ASN A 381 9.39 7.30 10.33
C ASN A 381 8.21 8.26 10.13
N ALA A 382 8.44 9.47 9.61
CA ALA A 382 7.37 10.41 9.26
C ALA A 382 6.46 9.86 8.15
N ALA A 383 7.00 9.15 7.16
CA ALA A 383 6.21 8.47 6.12
C ALA A 383 5.30 7.37 6.71
N ARG A 384 5.83 6.57 7.65
CA ARG A 384 5.05 5.56 8.38
C ARG A 384 3.97 6.18 9.26
N ALA A 385 4.31 7.28 9.95
CA ALA A 385 3.37 8.04 10.76
C ALA A 385 2.25 8.64 9.89
N ARG A 386 2.57 9.16 8.70
CA ARG A 386 1.58 9.59 7.69
C ARG A 386 0.63 8.46 7.31
N GLN A 387 1.15 7.26 7.03
CA GLN A 387 0.30 6.12 6.66
C GLN A 387 -0.69 5.76 7.79
N THR A 388 -0.22 5.73 9.03
CA THR A 388 -1.05 5.41 10.20
C THR A 388 -2.11 6.50 10.43
N ALA A 389 -1.68 7.76 10.46
CA ALA A 389 -2.57 8.91 10.64
C ALA A 389 -3.60 9.03 9.51
N GLN A 390 -3.20 8.75 8.26
CA GLN A 390 -4.09 8.80 7.10
C GLN A 390 -5.21 7.77 7.21
N ARG A 391 -4.91 6.53 7.62
CA ARG A 391 -5.92 5.49 7.85
C ARG A 391 -6.97 5.97 8.86
N LYS A 392 -6.54 6.55 9.99
CA LYS A 392 -7.46 7.09 11.01
C LYS A 392 -8.27 8.27 10.48
N LEU A 393 -7.62 9.20 9.79
CA LEU A 393 -8.28 10.38 9.24
C LEU A 393 -9.33 10.02 8.18
N ASP A 394 -9.06 9.04 7.32
CA ASP A 394 -10.05 8.53 6.36
C ASP A 394 -11.27 7.92 7.06
N GLN A 395 -11.07 7.18 8.17
CA GLN A 395 -12.18 6.69 8.99
C GLN A 395 -13.02 7.84 9.54
N VAL A 396 -12.37 8.88 10.09
CA VAL A 396 -13.05 10.07 10.61
C VAL A 396 -13.84 10.77 9.51
N TYR A 397 -13.22 11.07 8.37
CA TYR A 397 -13.87 11.72 7.23
C TYR A 397 -15.06 10.94 6.69
N ALA A 398 -14.99 9.62 6.65
CA ALA A 398 -16.12 8.79 6.26
C ALA A 398 -17.29 8.93 7.24
N GLN A 399 -17.02 8.81 8.55
CA GLN A 399 -18.06 8.85 9.58
C GLN A 399 -18.71 10.23 9.74
N ILE A 400 -17.99 11.31 9.49
CA ILE A 400 -18.55 12.68 9.50
C ILE A 400 -19.17 13.08 8.15
N GLY A 401 -19.26 12.16 7.20
CA GLY A 401 -19.94 12.35 5.91
C GLY A 401 -19.21 13.25 4.93
N LEU A 402 -17.88 13.42 5.06
CA LEU A 402 -17.15 14.39 4.25
C LEU A 402 -16.67 13.86 2.90
N LYS A 403 -16.35 12.56 2.72
CA LYS A 403 -15.76 12.10 1.43
C LYS A 403 -15.95 10.61 1.16
N PHE A 404 -16.44 10.27 -0.03
CA PHE A 404 -15.98 9.07 -0.72
C PHE A 404 -15.58 9.40 -2.16
N TYR A 405 -14.66 8.58 -2.66
CA TYR A 405 -14.05 8.73 -3.96
C TYR A 405 -14.61 7.61 -4.84
N LEU A 406 -15.17 7.98 -5.98
CA LEU A 406 -15.69 7.04 -6.97
C LEU A 406 -14.61 6.79 -8.03
N HIS A 407 -14.33 5.52 -8.29
CA HIS A 407 -13.40 5.11 -9.33
C HIS A 407 -14.14 4.18 -10.30
N ASP A 408 -14.26 4.59 -11.55
CA ASP A 408 -14.92 3.84 -12.62
C ASP A 408 -13.95 2.96 -13.42
N GLY A 409 -12.64 3.10 -13.18
CA GLY A 409 -11.60 2.34 -13.87
C GLY A 409 -11.01 3.05 -15.08
N THR A 410 -11.57 4.19 -15.52
CA THR A 410 -11.20 4.86 -16.78
C THR A 410 -9.99 5.77 -16.64
N HIS A 411 -9.76 6.33 -15.45
CA HIS A 411 -8.63 7.19 -15.13
C HIS A 411 -7.96 6.79 -13.82
N GLN A 412 -6.71 7.22 -13.60
CA GLN A 412 -5.98 6.95 -12.37
C GLN A 412 -6.52 7.75 -11.17
N ASN A 413 -7.10 8.92 -11.44
CA ASN A 413 -7.63 9.80 -10.41
C ASN A 413 -9.11 9.50 -10.21
N PRO A 414 -9.54 9.17 -8.98
CA PRO A 414 -10.94 8.99 -8.70
C PRO A 414 -11.66 10.35 -8.66
N VAL A 415 -12.95 10.33 -8.94
CA VAL A 415 -13.82 11.52 -8.85
C VAL A 415 -14.34 11.64 -7.43
N GLN A 416 -14.20 12.82 -6.83
CA GLN A 416 -14.81 13.11 -5.54
C GLN A 416 -16.32 13.31 -5.68
N ILE A 417 -17.09 12.58 -4.87
CA ILE A 417 -18.53 12.74 -4.76
C ILE A 417 -18.85 13.45 -3.45
N VAL A 418 -19.61 14.54 -3.53
CA VAL A 418 -20.14 15.28 -2.38
C VAL A 418 -21.63 14.96 -2.26
N ILE A 419 -22.00 14.21 -1.24
CA ILE A 419 -23.42 13.98 -0.91
C ILE A 419 -23.82 14.93 0.21
N LYS A 420 -24.89 15.68 -0.02
CA LYS A 420 -25.52 16.52 0.98
C LYS A 420 -26.75 15.80 1.57
N GLN A 421 -27.23 16.25 2.73
CA GLN A 421 -28.37 15.62 3.42
C GLN A 421 -29.67 15.62 2.60
N ASP A 422 -29.79 16.54 1.64
CA ASP A 422 -30.93 16.68 0.73
C ASP A 422 -30.84 15.79 -0.52
N ALA A 423 -29.75 15.04 -0.70
CA ALA A 423 -29.62 14.12 -1.82
C ALA A 423 -30.49 12.86 -1.62
N ASP A 424 -31.16 12.43 -2.68
CA ASP A 424 -31.89 11.16 -2.71
C ASP A 424 -30.91 9.99 -2.51
N GLY A 425 -31.23 9.07 -1.59
CA GLY A 425 -30.33 7.99 -1.16
C GLY A 425 -29.22 8.38 -0.17
N PHE A 426 -29.27 9.57 0.46
CA PHE A 426 -28.31 9.99 1.49
C PHE A 426 -28.18 8.99 2.64
N GLU A 427 -29.29 8.49 3.19
CA GLU A 427 -29.25 7.54 4.32
C GLU A 427 -28.66 6.18 3.92
N GLU A 428 -29.02 5.65 2.75
CA GLU A 428 -28.42 4.42 2.22
C GLU A 428 -26.92 4.58 1.96
N SER A 429 -26.50 5.75 1.47
CA SER A 429 -25.10 6.02 1.20
C SER A 429 -24.20 5.95 2.44
N LYS A 430 -24.75 6.15 3.66
CA LYS A 430 -23.99 5.99 4.91
C LYS A 430 -23.53 4.56 5.15
N SER A 431 -24.21 3.58 4.55
CA SER A 431 -23.85 2.16 4.68
C SER A 431 -22.69 1.75 3.77
N LEU A 432 -22.28 2.59 2.80
CA LEU A 432 -21.27 2.26 1.79
C LEU A 432 -19.91 1.95 2.41
N ARG A 433 -19.38 0.78 2.07
CA ARG A 433 -18.03 0.35 2.42
C ARG A 433 -17.08 0.51 1.23
N THR A 434 -15.78 0.52 1.53
CA THR A 434 -14.75 0.52 0.49
C THR A 434 -14.91 -0.72 -0.39
N GLY A 435 -14.94 -0.55 -1.71
CA GLY A 435 -15.16 -1.64 -2.66
C GLY A 435 -16.62 -1.85 -3.07
N GLY A 436 -17.57 -1.13 -2.46
CA GLY A 436 -18.97 -1.10 -2.90
C GLY A 436 -19.13 -0.40 -4.25
N SER A 437 -20.16 -0.80 -5.00
CA SER A 437 -20.58 -0.19 -6.26
C SER A 437 -21.78 0.72 -6.04
N VAL A 438 -21.75 1.87 -6.70
CA VAL A 438 -22.79 2.90 -6.63
C VAL A 438 -23.08 3.46 -8.01
N SER A 439 -24.31 3.92 -8.18
CA SER A 439 -24.69 4.84 -9.25
C SER A 439 -24.91 6.21 -8.64
N VAL A 440 -24.27 7.24 -9.21
CA VAL A 440 -24.37 8.63 -8.72
C VAL A 440 -24.84 9.51 -9.85
N THR A 441 -25.96 10.20 -9.64
CA THR A 441 -26.43 11.27 -10.53
C THR A 441 -26.30 12.60 -9.81
N GLY A 442 -25.67 13.58 -10.44
CA GLY A 442 -25.40 14.86 -9.80
C GLY A 442 -24.85 15.91 -10.76
N LYS A 443 -24.60 17.10 -10.23
CA LYS A 443 -24.03 18.22 -10.98
C LYS A 443 -22.51 18.19 -10.90
N VAL A 444 -21.84 18.22 -12.05
CA VAL A 444 -20.39 18.37 -12.14
C VAL A 444 -20.03 19.83 -11.88
N ILE A 445 -19.17 20.08 -10.90
CA ILE A 445 -18.66 21.40 -10.53
C ILE A 445 -17.17 21.45 -10.81
N VAL A 446 -16.76 22.36 -11.69
CA VAL A 446 -15.35 22.56 -12.03
C VAL A 446 -14.65 23.33 -10.91
N THR A 447 -13.53 22.82 -10.43
CA THR A 447 -12.71 23.40 -9.37
C THR A 447 -11.32 23.70 -9.89
N LYS A 448 -11.21 24.77 -10.71
CA LYS A 448 -10.00 25.12 -11.48
C LYS A 448 -8.73 25.29 -10.65
N ASP A 449 -8.84 25.69 -9.38
CA ASP A 449 -7.70 25.99 -8.50
C ASP A 449 -7.43 24.89 -7.45
N LYS A 450 -8.10 23.73 -7.54
CA LYS A 450 -7.92 22.61 -6.59
C LYS A 450 -7.16 21.44 -7.21
N LYS A 451 -6.58 20.58 -6.35
CA LYS A 451 -5.88 19.35 -6.76
C LYS A 451 -6.75 18.39 -7.59
N GLN A 452 -8.08 18.42 -7.43
CA GLN A 452 -9.01 17.76 -8.34
C GLN A 452 -9.65 18.82 -9.25
N PRO A 453 -9.72 18.58 -10.57
CA PRO A 453 -10.21 19.56 -11.54
C PRO A 453 -11.72 19.75 -11.50
N PHE A 454 -12.46 18.78 -10.96
CA PHE A 454 -13.90 18.86 -10.77
C PHE A 454 -14.37 17.90 -9.66
N GLU A 455 -15.54 18.15 -9.10
CA GLU A 455 -16.25 17.28 -8.15
C GLU A 455 -17.71 17.10 -8.60
N ILE A 456 -18.37 16.03 -8.15
CA ILE A 456 -19.80 15.81 -8.42
C ILE A 456 -20.58 16.08 -7.14
N ILE A 457 -21.48 17.05 -7.17
CA ILE A 457 -22.48 17.24 -6.13
C ILE A 457 -23.63 16.29 -6.43
N ALA A 458 -23.76 15.24 -5.63
CA ALA A 458 -24.77 14.22 -5.82
C ALA A 458 -26.18 14.78 -5.55
N GLN A 459 -27.09 14.50 -6.48
CA GLN A 459 -28.53 14.73 -6.32
C GLN A 459 -29.25 13.42 -5.99
N LYS A 460 -28.77 12.31 -6.56
CA LYS A 460 -29.22 10.95 -6.27
C LYS A 460 -28.01 10.02 -6.15
N VAL A 461 -28.02 9.18 -5.13
CA VAL A 461 -27.04 8.10 -4.93
C VAL A 461 -27.79 6.80 -4.73
N GLU A 462 -27.48 5.81 -5.55
CA GLU A 462 -28.05 4.47 -5.48
C GLU A 462 -26.94 3.47 -5.17
N VAL A 463 -27.07 2.76 -4.05
CA VAL A 463 -26.13 1.71 -3.65
C VAL A 463 -26.48 0.45 -4.44
N LEU A 464 -25.70 0.15 -5.48
CA LEU A 464 -25.95 -1.02 -6.34
C LEU A 464 -25.59 -2.32 -5.63
N LYS A 465 -24.40 -2.36 -5.02
CA LYS A 465 -23.96 -3.49 -4.20
C LYS A 465 -22.89 -3.04 -3.22
N ASN A 466 -23.05 -3.40 -1.96
CA ASN A 466 -22.03 -3.11 -0.96
C ASN A 466 -20.97 -4.22 -0.93
N SER A 467 -19.74 -3.88 -0.55
CA SER A 467 -18.69 -4.90 -0.37
C SER A 467 -18.91 -5.69 0.92
N PRO A 468 -18.40 -6.93 1.04
CA PRO A 468 -18.36 -7.66 2.31
C PRO A 468 -17.63 -6.88 3.42
N ILE A 469 -17.92 -7.20 4.69
CA ILE A 469 -17.27 -6.54 5.83
C ILE A 469 -15.76 -6.81 5.85
N ASP A 470 -15.36 -8.00 5.38
CA ASP A 470 -13.99 -8.49 5.28
C ASP A 470 -13.31 -8.14 3.94
N TYR A 471 -13.82 -7.13 3.21
CA TYR A 471 -13.21 -6.71 1.94
C TYR A 471 -11.73 -6.32 2.14
N PRO A 472 -10.79 -6.99 1.46
CA PRO A 472 -9.36 -6.92 1.82
C PRO A 472 -8.71 -5.61 1.38
N LEU A 473 -9.22 -4.97 0.31
CA LEU A 473 -8.71 -3.68 -0.15
C LEU A 473 -9.31 -2.52 0.65
N GLN A 474 -8.57 -2.07 1.64
CA GLN A 474 -8.83 -0.82 2.34
C GLN A 474 -8.35 0.39 1.52
N LYS A 475 -8.85 1.60 1.85
CA LYS A 475 -8.46 2.87 1.21
C LYS A 475 -7.09 3.37 1.73
N LYS A 476 -6.06 2.52 1.58
CA LYS A 476 -4.66 2.79 1.93
C LYS A 476 -3.76 2.22 0.84
N GLU A 477 -2.50 2.65 0.84
CA GLU A 477 -1.50 1.92 0.07
C GLU A 477 -1.23 0.57 0.75
N HIS A 478 -1.26 -0.50 -0.05
CA HIS A 478 -1.06 -1.87 0.38
C HIS A 478 0.35 -2.35 0.05
N SER A 479 0.89 -3.24 0.88
CA SER A 479 2.19 -3.87 0.61
C SER A 479 2.12 -4.75 -0.63
N LEU A 480 3.26 -4.97 -1.28
CA LEU A 480 3.30 -5.79 -2.48
C LEU A 480 3.06 -7.26 -2.16
N GLU A 481 3.48 -7.71 -0.97
CA GLU A 481 3.25 -9.05 -0.43
C GLU A 481 1.75 -9.31 -0.27
N PHE A 482 1.04 -8.40 0.40
CA PHE A 482 -0.42 -8.50 0.54
C PHE A 482 -1.11 -8.49 -0.83
N LEU A 483 -0.68 -7.60 -1.74
CA LEU A 483 -1.23 -7.54 -3.09
C LEU A 483 -0.91 -8.77 -3.96
N ARG A 484 0.09 -9.59 -3.58
CA ARG A 484 0.33 -10.90 -4.19
C ARG A 484 -0.71 -11.92 -3.70
N ASP A 485 -1.03 -11.92 -2.42
CA ASP A 485 -2.05 -12.81 -1.85
C ASP A 485 -3.45 -12.50 -2.40
N ILE A 486 -3.73 -11.23 -2.72
CA ILE A 486 -4.97 -10.78 -3.39
C ILE A 486 -4.73 -10.31 -4.82
N ALA A 487 -3.97 -11.09 -5.61
CA ALA A 487 -3.59 -10.74 -6.99
C ALA A 487 -4.77 -10.40 -7.92
N HIS A 488 -5.96 -10.91 -7.64
CA HIS A 488 -7.20 -10.62 -8.38
C HIS A 488 -7.74 -9.21 -8.12
N LEU A 489 -7.40 -8.58 -6.98
CA LEU A 489 -7.85 -7.25 -6.59
C LEU A 489 -6.81 -6.15 -6.80
N ARG A 490 -5.52 -6.49 -6.89
CA ARG A 490 -4.44 -5.49 -7.07
C ARG A 490 -4.65 -4.50 -8.25
N PRO A 491 -5.28 -4.82 -9.40
CA PRO A 491 -5.49 -3.83 -10.47
C PRO A 491 -6.37 -2.63 -10.05
N ARG A 492 -7.12 -2.76 -8.95
CA ARG A 492 -7.92 -1.69 -8.34
C ARG A 492 -7.07 -0.72 -7.50
N THR A 493 -5.80 -1.03 -7.25
CA THR A 493 -4.87 -0.12 -6.56
C THR A 493 -4.19 0.82 -7.55
N ALA A 494 -3.92 2.06 -7.14
CA ALA A 494 -3.31 3.06 -8.01
C ALA A 494 -1.97 2.60 -8.62
N LYS A 495 -1.13 1.89 -7.84
CA LYS A 495 0.19 1.41 -8.28
C LYS A 495 0.06 0.38 -9.40
N PHE A 496 -0.70 -0.69 -9.19
CA PHE A 496 -0.87 -1.72 -10.21
C PHE A 496 -1.73 -1.24 -11.38
N ASN A 497 -2.72 -0.38 -11.16
CA ASN A 497 -3.48 0.23 -12.25
C ASN A 497 -2.56 1.02 -13.20
N ALA A 498 -1.68 1.86 -12.67
CA ALA A 498 -0.70 2.60 -13.46
C ALA A 498 0.29 1.66 -14.17
N ILE A 499 0.81 0.66 -13.46
CA ILE A 499 1.71 -0.35 -14.04
C ILE A 499 1.04 -1.07 -15.21
N PHE A 500 -0.21 -1.52 -15.05
CA PHE A 500 -0.93 -2.24 -16.11
C PHE A 500 -1.22 -1.36 -17.32
N ARG A 501 -1.56 -0.08 -17.11
CA ARG A 501 -1.76 0.89 -18.19
C ARG A 501 -0.47 1.17 -18.95
N ILE A 502 0.62 1.48 -18.24
CA ILE A 502 1.93 1.69 -18.83
C ILE A 502 2.38 0.44 -19.59
N ARG A 503 2.18 -0.75 -19.01
CA ARG A 503 2.51 -2.02 -19.66
C ARG A 503 1.72 -2.21 -20.95
N SER A 504 0.43 -1.86 -20.96
CA SER A 504 -0.42 -1.93 -22.15
C SER A 504 0.09 -1.01 -23.26
N GLU A 505 0.33 0.27 -22.95
CA GLU A 505 0.84 1.26 -23.91
C GLU A 505 2.23 0.89 -24.43
N LEU A 506 3.13 0.45 -23.56
CA LEU A 506 4.47 0.01 -23.97
C LEU A 506 4.40 -1.20 -24.88
N SER A 507 3.56 -2.19 -24.57
CA SER A 507 3.40 -3.37 -25.42
C SER A 507 2.88 -2.97 -26.79
N PHE A 508 1.86 -2.12 -26.84
CA PHE A 508 1.28 -1.65 -28.10
C PHE A 508 2.28 -0.87 -28.94
N ALA A 509 2.95 0.13 -28.35
CA ALA A 509 3.94 0.96 -29.06
C ALA A 509 5.13 0.15 -29.59
N ILE A 510 5.56 -0.86 -28.84
CA ILE A 510 6.61 -1.78 -29.28
C ILE A 510 6.13 -2.58 -30.50
N HIS A 511 4.93 -3.14 -30.44
CA HIS A 511 4.37 -3.89 -31.57
C HIS A 511 4.15 -3.01 -32.80
N GLU A 512 3.59 -1.81 -32.62
CA GLU A 512 3.40 -0.81 -33.67
C GLU A 512 4.73 -0.45 -34.33
N PHE A 513 5.77 -0.16 -33.54
CA PHE A 513 7.11 0.11 -34.09
C PHE A 513 7.62 -1.02 -34.98
N PHE A 514 7.61 -2.26 -34.50
CA PHE A 514 8.12 -3.37 -35.31
C PHE A 514 7.22 -3.65 -36.52
N HIS A 515 5.90 -3.55 -36.37
CA HIS A 515 4.96 -3.71 -37.46
C HIS A 515 5.17 -2.67 -38.58
N ASP A 516 5.27 -1.39 -38.23
CA ASP A 516 5.45 -0.28 -39.18
C ASP A 516 6.77 -0.36 -39.95
N HIS A 517 7.78 -1.02 -39.37
CA HIS A 517 9.07 -1.25 -40.03
C HIS A 517 9.11 -2.58 -40.81
N GLY A 518 7.94 -3.19 -41.02
CA GLY A 518 7.76 -4.39 -41.82
C GLY A 518 8.24 -5.67 -41.15
N PHE A 519 8.21 -5.73 -39.81
CA PHE A 519 8.53 -6.95 -39.07
C PHE A 519 7.30 -7.81 -38.86
N ILE A 520 7.53 -9.12 -38.82
CA ILE A 520 6.49 -10.12 -38.58
C ILE A 520 6.50 -10.48 -37.09
N GLN A 521 5.32 -10.44 -36.48
CA GLN A 521 5.12 -10.88 -35.10
C GLN A 521 5.07 -12.40 -35.05
N LEU A 522 5.98 -13.01 -34.30
CA LEU A 522 6.08 -14.46 -34.15
C LEU A 522 5.76 -14.91 -32.71
N HIS A 523 4.89 -15.90 -32.61
CA HIS A 523 4.65 -16.65 -31.38
C HIS A 523 5.40 -17.99 -31.44
N ALA A 524 6.60 -18.06 -30.82
CA ALA A 524 7.37 -19.30 -30.81
C ALA A 524 6.72 -20.37 -29.90
N PRO A 525 6.64 -21.64 -30.34
CA PRO A 525 6.20 -22.74 -29.50
C PRO A 525 7.19 -22.97 -28.35
N VAL A 526 6.66 -23.32 -27.18
CA VAL A 526 7.45 -23.63 -25.97
C VAL A 526 6.97 -25.00 -25.50
N ILE A 527 7.85 -26.00 -25.34
CA ILE A 527 7.46 -27.21 -24.62
C ILE A 527 8.46 -27.51 -23.53
N THR A 528 7.88 -27.78 -22.39
CA THR A 528 8.41 -27.45 -21.10
C THR A 528 8.09 -28.56 -20.15
N SER A 529 9.12 -28.92 -19.42
CA SER A 529 9.05 -29.42 -18.08
C SER A 529 10.12 -28.86 -17.13
N ASN A 530 10.90 -27.79 -17.31
CA ASN A 530 11.29 -26.83 -18.37
C ASN A 530 12.79 -27.09 -18.63
N ASP A 531 13.34 -26.74 -19.80
CA ASP A 531 14.65 -26.06 -19.82
C ASP A 531 14.53 -24.78 -20.67
N ALA A 532 15.32 -23.75 -20.36
CA ALA A 532 15.09 -22.37 -20.75
C ALA A 532 16.25 -21.69 -21.52
N GLU A 533 17.54 -21.99 -21.27
CA GLU A 533 18.66 -21.27 -21.94
C GLU A 533 19.98 -22.07 -22.14
N GLY A 534 20.12 -23.31 -21.69
CA GLY A 534 21.45 -23.89 -21.36
C GLY A 534 22.31 -24.54 -22.46
N ALA A 535 22.28 -24.09 -23.73
CA ALA A 535 23.27 -24.38 -24.78
C ALA A 535 23.36 -25.79 -25.46
N GLY A 536 22.27 -26.57 -25.65
CA GLY A 536 22.33 -27.87 -26.37
C GLY A 536 21.05 -28.36 -27.06
N GLU A 537 21.16 -29.35 -27.97
CA GLU A 537 20.08 -29.98 -28.77
C GLU A 537 18.81 -30.29 -27.98
N SER A 538 17.60 -30.15 -28.57
CA SER A 538 16.31 -30.33 -27.88
C SER A 538 15.58 -31.65 -28.14
N PHE A 539 15.44 -32.44 -27.08
CA PHE A 539 15.12 -33.87 -27.12
C PHE A 539 13.70 -34.21 -26.64
N GLU A 540 13.17 -35.32 -27.18
CA GLU A 540 11.87 -35.86 -26.81
C GLU A 540 11.92 -36.67 -25.51
N VAL A 541 11.05 -36.41 -24.51
CA VAL A 541 11.01 -37.22 -23.28
C VAL A 541 9.67 -37.97 -23.18
N LYS A 542 9.70 -39.24 -23.60
CA LYS A 542 8.67 -40.29 -23.43
C LYS A 542 9.28 -41.45 -22.62
N SER A 543 8.51 -42.37 -22.00
CA SER A 543 9.05 -43.67 -21.55
C SER A 543 8.74 -44.81 -22.54
N GLU A 544 9.76 -45.57 -22.92
CA GLU A 544 9.63 -46.82 -23.69
C GLU A 544 9.08 -47.93 -22.76
N GLY A 545 7.79 -48.23 -22.90
CA GLY A 545 6.96 -48.80 -21.82
C GLY A 545 5.69 -47.99 -21.53
N LYS A 546 5.55 -46.84 -22.22
CA LYS A 546 4.35 -46.03 -22.53
C LYS A 546 3.69 -45.23 -21.40
N GLN A 547 4.48 -44.74 -20.45
CA GLN A 547 4.04 -43.65 -19.58
C GLN A 547 4.98 -42.45 -19.70
N ASP A 548 4.53 -41.31 -19.19
CA ASP A 548 5.10 -40.02 -19.49
C ASP A 548 5.82 -39.37 -18.28
N PHE A 549 6.71 -38.39 -18.53
CA PHE A 549 7.78 -37.97 -17.60
C PHE A 549 7.37 -37.24 -16.29
N PHE A 550 6.41 -36.31 -16.29
CA PHE A 550 5.79 -35.78 -15.04
C PHE A 550 4.64 -36.69 -14.53
N GLY A 551 4.59 -37.92 -15.03
CA GLY A 551 3.35 -38.64 -15.33
C GLY A 551 2.72 -38.24 -16.68
N GLN A 552 3.32 -37.27 -17.37
CA GLN A 552 2.88 -36.58 -18.61
C GLN A 552 4.11 -36.00 -19.36
N LYS A 553 4.03 -35.98 -20.69
CA LYS A 553 5.19 -35.94 -21.61
C LYS A 553 6.00 -34.66 -21.44
N SER A 554 7.33 -34.74 -21.52
CA SER A 554 8.25 -33.64 -21.23
C SER A 554 9.19 -33.41 -22.38
N LEU A 555 9.57 -32.16 -22.64
CA LEU A 555 10.39 -31.82 -23.80
C LEU A 555 11.28 -30.63 -23.49
N LEU A 556 12.39 -30.60 -24.21
CA LEU A 556 13.40 -29.57 -24.09
C LEU A 556 12.97 -28.30 -24.84
N SER A 557 13.04 -27.14 -24.18
CA SER A 557 13.02 -25.83 -24.83
C SER A 557 14.44 -25.25 -24.82
N VAL A 558 14.94 -24.85 -25.98
CA VAL A 558 15.92 -23.76 -26.11
C VAL A 558 15.08 -22.51 -26.34
N SER A 559 15.42 -21.36 -25.73
CA SER A 559 14.70 -20.09 -25.90
C SER A 559 14.24 -19.87 -27.35
N GLY A 560 13.12 -19.15 -27.57
CA GLY A 560 12.43 -19.04 -28.88
C GLY A 560 13.28 -18.62 -30.09
N GLN A 561 14.56 -18.35 -29.88
CA GLN A 561 15.67 -18.20 -30.82
C GLN A 561 15.83 -19.35 -31.85
N LEU A 562 15.76 -20.65 -31.46
CA LEU A 562 15.87 -21.76 -32.43
C LEU A 562 14.75 -21.73 -33.46
N THR A 563 13.53 -21.51 -32.98
CA THR A 563 12.35 -21.39 -33.83
C THR A 563 12.38 -20.09 -34.62
N ALA A 564 12.87 -19.00 -34.02
CA ALA A 564 13.03 -17.72 -34.70
C ALA A 564 14.03 -17.79 -35.85
N GLU A 565 15.09 -18.59 -35.77
CA GLU A 565 16.03 -18.85 -36.86
C GLU A 565 15.38 -19.56 -38.05
N ALA A 566 14.63 -20.63 -37.80
CA ALA A 566 13.89 -21.34 -38.84
C ALA A 566 12.83 -20.44 -39.50
N TYR A 567 12.09 -19.67 -38.70
CA TYR A 567 11.09 -18.73 -39.19
C TYR A 567 11.71 -17.51 -39.90
N ALA A 568 12.85 -17.01 -39.43
CA ALA A 568 13.60 -15.95 -40.08
C ALA A 568 14.11 -16.35 -41.47
N GLN A 569 14.48 -17.63 -41.66
CA GLN A 569 14.81 -18.16 -42.97
C GLN A 569 13.57 -18.38 -43.84
N ALA A 570 12.44 -18.77 -43.23
CA ALA A 570 11.19 -19.01 -43.95
C ALA A 570 10.53 -17.73 -44.44
N PHE A 571 10.46 -16.66 -43.64
CA PHE A 571 9.65 -15.47 -43.91
C PHE A 571 10.34 -14.39 -44.73
N HIS A 572 11.29 -14.77 -45.59
CA HIS A 572 12.11 -13.79 -46.29
C HIS A 572 11.29 -12.91 -47.25
N HIS A 573 10.09 -13.30 -47.72
CA HIS A 573 9.13 -12.46 -48.49
C HIS A 573 7.70 -13.07 -48.57
N CYS A 574 6.75 -12.64 -47.71
CA CYS A 574 5.35 -13.17 -47.59
C CYS A 574 4.49 -13.32 -48.87
N ALA A 575 4.92 -12.79 -50.02
CA ALA A 575 4.27 -13.02 -51.29
C ALA A 575 4.54 -14.42 -51.86
N ILE A 576 5.76 -14.94 -51.64
CA ILE A 576 6.18 -16.25 -52.15
C ILE A 576 5.53 -17.38 -51.34
N GLU A 577 5.25 -17.17 -50.06
CA GLU A 577 4.59 -18.16 -49.19
C GLU A 577 3.08 -18.21 -49.44
N LEU A 578 2.44 -17.07 -49.79
CA LEU A 578 1.06 -17.08 -50.31
C LEU A 578 0.99 -17.74 -51.69
N GLU A 579 1.97 -17.51 -52.57
CA GLU A 579 2.09 -18.21 -53.86
C GLU A 579 2.43 -19.71 -53.68
N PHE A 580 3.29 -20.07 -52.73
CA PHE A 580 3.67 -21.45 -52.40
C PHE A 580 2.52 -22.22 -51.75
N LEU A 581 1.83 -21.60 -50.78
CA LEU A 581 0.62 -22.19 -50.19
C LEU A 581 -0.49 -22.29 -51.23
N SER A 582 -0.59 -21.33 -52.16
CA SER A 582 -1.51 -21.41 -53.29
C SER A 582 -1.06 -22.40 -54.39
N SER A 583 0.22 -22.80 -54.43
CA SER A 583 0.73 -23.84 -55.34
C SER A 583 0.60 -25.24 -54.76
N GLU A 584 0.64 -25.38 -53.43
CA GLU A 584 0.47 -26.64 -52.69
C GLU A 584 -1.00 -26.90 -52.29
N THR A 585 -1.85 -25.87 -52.27
CA THR A 585 -3.29 -26.01 -52.03
C THR A 585 -4.08 -25.26 -53.09
N ASN A 586 -4.94 -25.98 -53.81
CA ASN A 586 -5.82 -25.37 -54.81
C ASN A 586 -6.73 -24.33 -54.12
N ASN A 587 -6.70 -23.09 -54.62
CA ASN A 587 -7.72 -22.07 -54.37
C ASN A 587 -7.71 -21.37 -52.99
N LEU A 588 -6.65 -21.47 -52.18
CA LEU A 588 -6.57 -20.87 -50.83
C LEU A 588 -6.77 -19.35 -50.83
N VAL A 589 -6.13 -18.63 -51.75
CA VAL A 589 -6.23 -17.15 -51.82
C VAL A 589 -7.65 -16.72 -52.20
N ASN A 590 -8.27 -17.41 -53.15
CA ASN A 590 -9.67 -17.15 -53.51
C ASN A 590 -10.63 -17.52 -52.38
N LEU A 591 -10.42 -18.62 -51.67
CA LEU A 591 -11.21 -19.02 -50.51
C LEU A 591 -11.18 -17.94 -49.42
N LEU A 592 -10.00 -17.42 -49.08
CA LEU A 592 -9.86 -16.34 -48.10
C LEU A 592 -10.55 -15.05 -48.57
N GLN A 593 -10.45 -14.73 -49.87
CA GLN A 593 -11.15 -13.56 -50.44
C GLN A 593 -12.67 -13.73 -50.48
N GLU A 594 -13.19 -14.94 -50.70
CA GLU A 594 -14.62 -15.23 -50.67
C GLU A 594 -15.18 -15.22 -49.24
N ILE A 595 -14.43 -15.73 -48.25
CA ILE A 595 -14.81 -15.64 -46.82
C ILE A 595 -14.92 -14.19 -46.37
N ILE A 596 -14.04 -13.30 -46.84
CA ILE A 596 -14.10 -11.87 -46.53
C ILE A 596 -15.32 -11.18 -47.17
N LYS A 597 -15.81 -11.70 -48.30
CA LYS A 597 -16.91 -11.07 -49.08
C LYS A 597 -18.31 -11.57 -48.72
N ASN A 598 -18.44 -12.75 -48.12
CA ASN A 598 -19.73 -13.40 -47.88
C ASN A 598 -20.15 -13.38 -46.41
N ASP A 599 -21.44 -13.17 -46.16
CA ASP A 599 -22.03 -13.29 -44.82
C ASP A 599 -22.07 -14.75 -44.34
N PHE A 600 -21.88 -14.94 -43.03
CA PHE A 600 -21.94 -16.25 -42.37
C PHE A 600 -23.36 -16.82 -42.35
N ALA A 601 -23.52 -18.11 -42.67
CA ALA A 601 -24.77 -18.82 -42.41
C ALA A 601 -24.92 -19.08 -40.90
N LYS A 602 -26.15 -19.13 -40.39
CA LYS A 602 -26.47 -19.40 -38.98
C LYS A 602 -27.62 -20.39 -38.90
N ILE A 603 -27.40 -21.51 -38.23
CA ILE A 603 -28.39 -22.56 -38.01
C ILE A 603 -28.33 -23.05 -36.56
N THR A 604 -29.39 -23.71 -36.10
CA THR A 604 -29.40 -24.46 -34.85
C THR A 604 -28.92 -25.90 -35.05
N TYR A 605 -28.52 -26.57 -33.97
CA TYR A 605 -28.12 -27.96 -33.98
C TYR A 605 -29.25 -28.89 -34.46
N SER A 606 -30.49 -28.58 -34.08
CA SER A 606 -31.67 -29.33 -34.56
C SER A 606 -31.83 -29.23 -36.08
N GLU A 607 -31.66 -28.03 -36.64
CA GLU A 607 -31.68 -27.83 -38.09
C GLU A 607 -30.49 -28.52 -38.77
N ALA A 608 -29.31 -28.52 -38.15
CA ALA A 608 -28.14 -29.23 -38.64
C ALA A 608 -28.42 -30.75 -38.75
N ILE A 609 -28.99 -31.36 -37.71
CA ILE A 609 -29.41 -32.78 -37.72
C ILE A 609 -30.46 -33.02 -38.81
N GLU A 610 -31.47 -32.16 -38.92
CA GLU A 610 -32.50 -32.33 -39.96
C GLU A 610 -31.90 -32.28 -41.37
N ILE A 611 -30.97 -31.35 -41.61
CA ILE A 611 -30.29 -31.23 -42.89
C ILE A 611 -29.52 -32.52 -43.19
N ILE A 612 -28.76 -33.03 -42.22
CA ILE A 612 -27.94 -34.24 -42.35
C ILE A 612 -28.82 -35.48 -42.58
N ASN A 613 -29.88 -35.66 -41.78
CA ASN A 613 -30.79 -36.80 -41.88
C ASN A 613 -31.66 -36.78 -43.16
N LYS A 614 -31.89 -35.60 -43.76
CA LYS A 614 -32.57 -35.47 -45.06
C LYS A 614 -31.67 -35.83 -46.24
N VAL A 615 -30.36 -35.99 -46.04
CA VAL A 615 -29.45 -36.43 -47.09
C VAL A 615 -29.68 -37.91 -47.37
N SER A 616 -30.20 -38.22 -48.57
CA SER A 616 -30.32 -39.61 -49.02
C SER A 616 -28.94 -40.27 -49.09
N SER A 617 -28.83 -41.51 -48.61
CA SER A 617 -27.61 -42.33 -48.59
C SER A 617 -26.91 -42.48 -49.94
N ASP A 618 -27.62 -42.18 -51.03
CA ASP A 618 -27.12 -42.26 -52.40
C ASP A 618 -26.36 -41.00 -52.86
N LYS A 619 -26.52 -39.85 -52.18
CA LYS A 619 -25.91 -38.56 -52.58
C LYS A 619 -24.66 -38.18 -51.79
N PHE A 620 -24.60 -38.57 -50.51
CA PHE A 620 -23.42 -38.37 -49.66
C PHE A 620 -23.43 -39.47 -48.60
N LYS A 621 -22.32 -40.21 -48.47
CA LYS A 621 -22.21 -41.31 -47.49
C LYS A 621 -21.50 -40.79 -46.25
N PHE A 622 -22.22 -40.69 -45.15
CA PHE A 622 -21.65 -40.50 -43.83
C PHE A 622 -21.30 -41.85 -43.21
N GLU A 623 -20.22 -41.92 -42.45
CA GLU A 623 -19.90 -43.09 -41.61
C GLU A 623 -20.97 -43.30 -40.53
N LYS A 624 -21.57 -42.20 -40.03
CA LYS A 624 -22.77 -42.24 -39.16
C LYS A 624 -23.98 -41.57 -39.85
N PRO A 625 -24.74 -42.30 -40.69
CA PRO A 625 -25.76 -41.71 -41.56
C PRO A 625 -27.05 -41.24 -40.89
N SER A 626 -27.28 -41.59 -39.61
CA SER A 626 -28.46 -41.14 -38.87
C SER A 626 -28.01 -40.56 -37.54
N LEU A 627 -28.28 -39.27 -37.35
CA LEU A 627 -28.03 -38.56 -36.12
C LEU A 627 -29.32 -38.41 -35.32
N HIS A 628 -29.25 -38.72 -34.03
CA HIS A 628 -30.31 -38.45 -33.08
C HIS A 628 -29.97 -37.20 -32.28
N PHE A 629 -30.98 -36.54 -31.74
CA PHE A 629 -30.77 -35.39 -30.87
C PHE A 629 -29.94 -35.79 -29.65
N GLY A 630 -28.77 -35.17 -29.47
CA GLY A 630 -27.79 -35.54 -28.45
C GLY A 630 -26.56 -36.27 -28.99
N ASP A 631 -26.52 -36.63 -30.28
CA ASP A 631 -25.31 -37.15 -30.93
C ASP A 631 -24.31 -36.02 -31.27
N ASP A 632 -23.01 -36.28 -31.10
CA ASP A 632 -21.97 -35.35 -31.57
C ASP A 632 -21.94 -35.29 -33.11
N LEU A 633 -21.74 -34.08 -33.66
CA LEU A 633 -21.46 -33.89 -35.08
C LEU A 633 -20.02 -34.32 -35.35
N ALA A 634 -19.82 -35.44 -36.04
CA ALA A 634 -18.49 -35.80 -36.55
C ALA A 634 -18.04 -34.82 -37.65
N SER A 635 -16.72 -34.72 -37.87
CA SER A 635 -16.13 -33.78 -38.84
C SER A 635 -16.67 -33.91 -40.27
N GLU A 636 -17.13 -35.10 -40.67
CA GLU A 636 -17.80 -35.31 -41.97
C GLU A 636 -19.12 -34.53 -42.10
N HIS A 637 -19.87 -34.43 -41.00
CA HIS A 637 -21.13 -33.69 -40.94
C HIS A 637 -20.88 -32.18 -40.95
N GLU A 638 -19.89 -31.74 -40.19
CA GLU A 638 -19.46 -30.33 -40.12
C GLU A 638 -19.00 -29.81 -41.49
N ARG A 639 -18.15 -30.60 -42.15
CA ARG A 639 -17.68 -30.30 -43.51
C ARG A 639 -18.82 -30.32 -44.50
N TYR A 640 -19.75 -31.28 -44.43
CA TYR A 640 -20.91 -31.30 -45.31
C TYR A 640 -21.76 -30.02 -45.21
N LEU A 641 -22.02 -29.55 -43.98
CA LEU A 641 -22.77 -28.32 -43.75
C LEU A 641 -22.06 -27.11 -44.37
N ALA A 642 -20.76 -26.94 -44.12
CA ALA A 642 -20.00 -25.79 -44.59
C ALA A 642 -19.65 -25.85 -46.09
N GLU A 643 -19.22 -27.00 -46.60
CA GLU A 643 -18.68 -27.18 -47.96
C GLU A 643 -19.76 -27.49 -48.99
N VAL A 644 -20.78 -28.28 -48.64
CA VAL A 644 -21.76 -28.80 -49.60
C VAL A 644 -23.09 -28.07 -49.51
N HIS A 645 -23.64 -27.94 -48.30
CA HIS A 645 -24.97 -27.38 -48.12
C HIS A 645 -24.97 -25.85 -48.20
N PHE A 646 -24.13 -25.17 -47.42
CA PHE A 646 -24.09 -23.71 -47.34
C PHE A 646 -23.04 -23.07 -48.24
N GLN A 647 -21.94 -23.79 -48.56
CA GLN A 647 -20.81 -23.30 -49.37
C GLN A 647 -20.20 -21.99 -48.85
N LYS A 648 -20.24 -21.80 -47.54
CA LYS A 648 -19.73 -20.62 -46.82
C LYS A 648 -19.56 -20.99 -45.34
N PRO A 649 -18.88 -20.19 -44.53
CA PRO A 649 -18.74 -20.52 -43.12
C PRO A 649 -20.09 -20.42 -42.38
N VAL A 650 -20.34 -21.37 -41.47
CA VAL A 650 -21.63 -21.63 -40.84
C VAL A 650 -21.48 -21.63 -39.33
N PHE A 651 -22.27 -20.84 -38.63
CA PHE A 651 -22.45 -20.98 -37.19
C PHE A 651 -23.55 -22.01 -36.91
N VAL A 652 -23.20 -23.08 -36.20
CA VAL A 652 -24.17 -24.02 -35.62
C VAL A 652 -24.37 -23.65 -34.15
N THR A 653 -25.62 -23.44 -33.73
CA THR A 653 -25.96 -22.89 -32.41
C THR A 653 -26.91 -23.82 -31.65
N ASP A 654 -27.11 -23.59 -30.35
CA ASP A 654 -28.12 -24.28 -29.53
C ASP A 654 -27.92 -25.80 -29.42
N TYR A 655 -26.72 -26.20 -29.00
CA TYR A 655 -26.37 -27.62 -28.81
C TYR A 655 -27.10 -28.28 -27.63
N PRO A 656 -27.31 -29.60 -27.64
CA PRO A 656 -27.98 -30.32 -26.54
C PRO A 656 -27.24 -30.19 -25.21
N LYS A 657 -27.97 -29.86 -24.13
CA LYS A 657 -27.43 -29.68 -22.77
C LYS A 657 -26.71 -30.91 -22.23
N GLN A 658 -27.13 -32.11 -22.65
CA GLN A 658 -26.68 -33.38 -22.08
C GLN A 658 -25.19 -33.65 -22.36
N ILE A 659 -24.74 -33.33 -23.59
CA ILE A 659 -23.38 -33.56 -24.07
C ILE A 659 -22.41 -32.39 -23.80
N LYS A 660 -22.92 -31.27 -23.28
CA LYS A 660 -22.12 -30.07 -23.02
C LYS A 660 -21.81 -29.89 -21.52
N ALA A 661 -20.84 -29.02 -21.24
CA ALA A 661 -20.28 -28.84 -19.91
C ALA A 661 -21.26 -28.15 -18.94
N PHE A 662 -21.13 -28.44 -17.63
CA PHE A 662 -22.09 -28.03 -16.59
C PHE A 662 -22.29 -26.51 -16.45
N TYR A 663 -21.31 -25.71 -16.90
CA TYR A 663 -21.30 -24.26 -16.74
C TYR A 663 -21.87 -23.50 -17.94
N MET A 664 -22.36 -24.19 -18.97
CA MET A 664 -22.91 -23.54 -20.17
C MET A 664 -24.36 -23.13 -19.91
N LYS A 665 -24.74 -21.93 -20.33
CA LYS A 665 -26.08 -21.38 -20.07
C LYS A 665 -27.15 -22.21 -20.77
N ALA A 666 -28.14 -22.67 -20.01
CA ALA A 666 -29.28 -23.38 -20.59
C ALA A 666 -30.20 -22.42 -21.35
N ASN A 667 -30.66 -22.83 -22.52
CA ASN A 667 -31.67 -22.09 -23.26
C ASN A 667 -33.06 -22.26 -22.61
N PRO A 668 -34.02 -21.34 -22.88
CA PRO A 668 -35.37 -21.41 -22.31
C PRO A 668 -36.16 -22.70 -22.65
N ASP A 669 -35.73 -23.45 -23.67
CA ASP A 669 -36.33 -24.73 -24.07
C ASP A 669 -36.01 -25.88 -23.08
N GLY A 670 -35.09 -25.67 -22.14
CA GLY A 670 -34.62 -26.64 -21.15
C GLY A 670 -33.83 -27.82 -21.72
N GLN A 671 -33.63 -27.88 -23.04
CA GLN A 671 -33.03 -29.01 -23.76
C GLN A 671 -31.68 -28.66 -24.40
N THR A 672 -31.48 -27.40 -24.77
CA THR A 672 -30.25 -26.90 -25.42
C THR A 672 -29.50 -25.91 -24.53
N VAL A 673 -28.26 -25.60 -24.91
CA VAL A 673 -27.41 -24.58 -24.28
C VAL A 673 -27.00 -23.53 -25.30
N ALA A 674 -26.81 -22.29 -24.85
CA ALA A 674 -26.33 -21.17 -25.65
C ALA A 674 -24.85 -21.36 -26.03
N ALA A 675 -24.60 -22.28 -26.94
CA ALA A 675 -23.30 -22.62 -27.51
C ALA A 675 -23.31 -22.39 -29.02
N CYS A 676 -22.15 -22.09 -29.59
CA CYS A 676 -21.97 -21.89 -31.02
C CYS A 676 -20.65 -22.47 -31.51
N ASP A 677 -20.67 -23.17 -32.64
CA ASP A 677 -19.47 -23.63 -33.33
C ASP A 677 -19.42 -23.00 -34.72
N LEU A 678 -18.25 -22.51 -35.14
CA LEU A 678 -18.02 -21.95 -36.46
C LEU A 678 -17.36 -23.00 -37.35
N LEU A 679 -18.09 -23.41 -38.37
CA LEU A 679 -17.66 -24.36 -39.39
C LEU A 679 -17.13 -23.58 -40.60
N VAL A 680 -15.95 -23.94 -41.09
CA VAL A 680 -15.31 -23.30 -42.26
C VAL A 680 -15.12 -24.33 -43.37
N PRO A 681 -15.46 -24.00 -44.63
CA PRO A 681 -15.23 -24.89 -45.77
C PRO A 681 -13.77 -25.35 -45.87
N GLY A 682 -13.54 -26.64 -46.11
CA GLY A 682 -12.23 -27.26 -46.23
C GLY A 682 -11.63 -27.75 -44.90
N VAL A 683 -12.12 -27.22 -43.77
CA VAL A 683 -11.54 -27.49 -42.44
C VAL A 683 -12.52 -28.28 -41.57
N GLY A 684 -13.75 -27.78 -41.41
CA GLY A 684 -14.70 -28.21 -40.36
C GLY A 684 -14.81 -27.16 -39.25
N GLU A 685 -15.07 -27.56 -38.00
CA GLU A 685 -15.03 -26.64 -36.87
C GLU A 685 -13.64 -25.98 -36.72
N ILE A 686 -13.61 -24.64 -36.66
CA ILE A 686 -12.39 -23.88 -36.37
C ILE A 686 -12.41 -23.21 -35.00
N VAL A 687 -13.59 -22.86 -34.50
CA VAL A 687 -13.75 -22.25 -33.17
C VAL A 687 -15.14 -22.54 -32.59
N GLY A 688 -15.15 -22.95 -31.32
CA GLY A 688 -16.36 -23.11 -30.51
C GLY A 688 -16.48 -22.05 -29.41
N GLY A 689 -17.70 -21.75 -28.99
CA GLY A 689 -18.03 -20.73 -28.00
C GLY A 689 -19.29 -21.09 -27.22
N SER A 690 -19.42 -20.58 -26.00
CA SER A 690 -20.67 -20.70 -25.23
C SER A 690 -20.83 -19.55 -24.24
N GLN A 691 -22.08 -19.13 -24.03
CA GLN A 691 -22.41 -18.29 -22.90
C GLN A 691 -22.27 -19.11 -21.62
N ARG A 692 -21.62 -18.51 -20.63
CA ARG A 692 -21.51 -19.12 -19.30
C ARG A 692 -22.79 -18.88 -18.53
N GLU A 693 -23.24 -19.91 -17.82
CA GLU A 693 -24.38 -19.81 -16.93
C GLU A 693 -24.09 -18.71 -15.91
N ASP A 694 -24.94 -17.70 -15.94
CA ASP A 694 -24.87 -16.50 -15.13
C ASP A 694 -25.78 -16.61 -13.90
N ASP A 695 -26.74 -17.55 -13.90
CA ASP A 695 -27.63 -17.82 -12.78
C ASP A 695 -27.01 -18.85 -11.79
N TYR A 696 -26.84 -18.41 -10.54
CA TYR A 696 -26.21 -19.21 -9.48
C TYR A 696 -27.01 -20.48 -9.14
N GLU A 697 -28.33 -20.36 -9.01
CA GLU A 697 -29.20 -21.47 -8.62
C GLU A 697 -29.23 -22.55 -9.71
N SER A 698 -29.31 -22.13 -10.97
CA SER A 698 -29.28 -23.03 -12.14
C SER A 698 -27.95 -23.79 -12.26
N LEU A 699 -26.84 -23.12 -11.92
CA LEU A 699 -25.50 -23.72 -11.92
C LEU A 699 -25.34 -24.75 -10.78
N ILE A 700 -25.82 -24.45 -9.56
CA ILE A 700 -25.84 -25.39 -8.45
C ILE A 700 -26.71 -26.61 -8.76
N ALA A 701 -27.92 -26.40 -9.28
CA ALA A 701 -28.81 -27.47 -9.68
C ALA A 701 -28.16 -28.40 -10.72
N THR A 702 -27.41 -27.83 -11.67
CA THR A 702 -26.68 -28.61 -12.67
C THR A 702 -25.47 -29.35 -12.08
N CYS A 703 -24.74 -28.77 -11.13
CA CYS A 703 -23.68 -29.47 -10.39
C CYS A 703 -24.23 -30.68 -9.62
N GLN A 704 -25.37 -30.51 -8.94
CA GLN A 704 -26.04 -31.60 -8.22
C GLN A 704 -26.50 -32.70 -9.20
N GLN A 705 -27.09 -32.32 -10.34
CA GLN A 705 -27.53 -33.27 -11.37
C GLN A 705 -26.37 -34.09 -11.96
N LYS A 706 -25.20 -33.48 -12.17
CA LYS A 706 -24.01 -34.13 -12.73
C LYS A 706 -23.09 -34.77 -11.68
N GLY A 707 -23.48 -34.78 -10.40
CA GLY A 707 -22.70 -35.38 -9.31
C GLY A 707 -21.38 -34.65 -9.01
N ILE A 708 -21.31 -33.35 -9.30
CA ILE A 708 -20.13 -32.51 -9.10
C ILE A 708 -20.17 -31.90 -7.69
N ASP A 709 -19.09 -32.02 -6.93
CA ASP A 709 -18.96 -31.41 -5.59
C ASP A 709 -18.88 -29.89 -5.68
N HIS A 710 -20.03 -29.24 -5.53
CA HIS A 710 -20.19 -27.80 -5.57
C HIS A 710 -19.42 -27.08 -4.45
N ILE A 711 -19.07 -27.75 -3.35
CA ILE A 711 -18.30 -27.15 -2.23
C ILE A 711 -16.86 -26.85 -2.69
N GLN A 712 -16.24 -27.74 -3.46
CA GLN A 712 -14.90 -27.52 -4.02
C GLN A 712 -14.87 -26.47 -5.14
N LEU A 713 -16.02 -26.23 -5.76
CA LEU A 713 -16.20 -25.21 -6.79
C LEU A 713 -16.80 -23.91 -6.25
N ASN A 714 -16.87 -23.73 -4.93
CA ASN A 714 -17.51 -22.56 -4.32
C ASN A 714 -16.92 -21.24 -4.85
N TRP A 715 -15.60 -21.18 -5.07
CA TRP A 715 -14.92 -20.03 -5.70
C TRP A 715 -15.43 -19.72 -7.12
N TYR A 716 -15.86 -20.74 -7.88
CA TYR A 716 -16.38 -20.60 -9.23
C TYR A 716 -17.87 -20.19 -9.21
N LEU A 717 -18.64 -20.77 -8.30
CA LEU A 717 -20.07 -20.52 -8.13
C LEU A 717 -20.32 -19.11 -7.55
N GLU A 718 -19.48 -18.65 -6.63
CA GLU A 718 -19.54 -17.29 -6.07
C GLU A 718 -19.39 -16.18 -7.12
N MET A 719 -18.77 -16.48 -8.27
CA MET A 719 -18.74 -15.52 -9.39
C MET A 719 -20.13 -15.21 -9.97
N ARG A 720 -21.17 -15.95 -9.58
CA ARG A 720 -22.57 -15.79 -10.01
C ARG A 720 -23.50 -15.27 -8.93
N THR A 721 -23.06 -15.24 -7.66
CA THR A 721 -23.80 -14.61 -6.55
C THR A 721 -23.62 -13.08 -6.50
N GLY A 722 -23.15 -12.47 -7.59
CA GLY A 722 -22.89 -11.05 -7.62
C GLY A 722 -22.20 -10.49 -8.85
N ILE A 723 -22.98 -10.08 -9.84
CA ILE A 723 -22.57 -9.21 -10.97
C ILE A 723 -21.55 -9.88 -11.92
N ALA A 724 -21.98 -10.04 -13.17
CA ALA A 724 -21.31 -10.76 -14.27
C ALA A 724 -19.87 -10.29 -14.58
N VAL A 725 -18.98 -11.25 -14.99
CA VAL A 725 -17.98 -11.18 -16.10
C VAL A 725 -17.12 -12.48 -16.19
N LEU A 726 -16.69 -12.77 -17.43
CA LEU A 726 -15.96 -13.90 -18.04
C LEU A 726 -14.54 -14.29 -17.48
N ILE A 727 -14.34 -15.62 -17.35
CA ILE A 727 -13.19 -16.60 -17.43
C ILE A 727 -11.81 -16.13 -18.04
N LEU A 728 -10.57 -16.59 -17.70
CA LEU A 728 -9.90 -17.94 -17.69
C LEU A 728 -8.52 -17.92 -16.93
N ALA A 729 -8.04 -19.05 -16.38
CA ALA A 729 -6.81 -19.21 -15.57
C ALA A 729 -5.74 -20.11 -16.22
N LEU A 730 -4.43 -19.85 -15.99
CA LEU A 730 -3.30 -20.80 -16.08
C LEU A 730 -1.98 -20.17 -15.54
N LEU A 731 -1.70 -20.31 -14.23
CA LEU A 731 -0.51 -19.73 -13.55
C LEU A 731 0.14 -20.67 -12.51
N ALA A 732 -0.17 -21.97 -12.58
CA ALA A 732 0.16 -22.92 -11.51
C ALA A 732 1.58 -23.53 -11.56
N MET A 733 2.38 -23.33 -12.61
CA MET A 733 3.70 -23.99 -12.71
C MET A 733 4.91 -23.14 -12.29
N ALA A 734 4.75 -21.82 -12.11
CA ALA A 734 5.88 -20.93 -11.77
C ALA A 734 6.27 -20.94 -10.29
N LEU A 735 5.45 -21.52 -9.41
CA LEU A 735 5.64 -21.51 -7.95
C LEU A 735 6.61 -22.58 -7.43
N GLY A 736 6.85 -23.66 -8.19
CA GLY A 736 7.67 -24.79 -7.71
C GLY A 736 9.19 -24.57 -7.75
N LEU A 737 9.68 -23.71 -8.64
CA LEU A 737 11.14 -23.54 -8.86
C LEU A 737 11.76 -22.38 -8.07
N MET A 738 10.96 -21.44 -7.57
CA MET A 738 11.47 -20.34 -6.75
C MET A 738 11.75 -20.72 -5.29
N GLN A 739 11.31 -21.89 -4.82
CA GLN A 739 11.53 -22.32 -3.43
C GLN A 739 12.85 -23.06 -3.19
N ALA A 740 13.62 -23.39 -4.23
CA ALA A 740 14.86 -24.18 -4.10
C ALA A 740 16.17 -23.39 -4.31
N VAL A 741 16.12 -22.10 -4.64
CA VAL A 741 17.33 -21.28 -4.95
C VAL A 741 17.48 -20.08 -4.00
N SER A 742 16.81 -20.10 -2.84
CA SER A 742 16.98 -19.10 -1.78
C SER A 742 17.45 -19.73 -0.46
N GLY A 743 18.58 -20.44 -0.53
CA GLY A 743 19.41 -20.80 0.63
C GLY A 743 20.49 -19.77 0.87
#